data_AF-A0A0W0S7R1-F1
#
_entry.id   AF-A0A0W0S7R1-F1
#
_cell.length_a   1.000
_cell.length_b   1.000
_cell.length_c   1.000
_cell.angle_alpha   90.00
_cell.angle_beta   90.00
_cell.angle_gamma   90.00
#
_symmetry.space_group_name_H-M   'P 1'
#
loop_
_entity.id
_entity.type
_entity.pdbx_description
1 polymer ?
#
loop_
_entity_poly.entity_id
_entity_poly.type
_entity_poly.pdbx_seq_one_letter_code
_entity_poly.pdbx_strand_id
1 'polypeptide(L)'
;MGKDAVPQDIRQNEINYICKVLNHNRITTTQDLIAHFDKLIKQIRLNPQIFKEEFTSEQCFQILKKAIATYCDVYAYKITLKEELMDELVLARKKKSTVETTTDSVEDDLTKVTKGYDRLEVVHQKLKEMNQEILRVLKDKEFAIVPQVIIGSGDTGTTLWLEKFKAHHGTYQAQLAKGELPSVLMIGEHSGSWKHDYTLAQPHSILERTTAKENPSIYLPSDYYRKNPHANGRHVYQANQATLGSTEAPLLRATVLMIEKRNNHMTDWKVPDQKYRLVVKTPDGIINIYTNQLNICTGLGPARNLLAGSLLRQDEFQLLNQIDPRRGFTPVVDGNQFILSDTEEHGKEPRKIVIYGGGGTAAACYRKGFFGHDIRTEAMVFDKTNQKNSVIWIAKQFEKAGTGKLATTALSTAKSRGELMEAELIKIEPKPNSKLLLVFKKNDPKVPTFDIECDQLIYSVGQDDKVTRTICHEVETDLSLNYDKNGMVLNVSSADKDVMFFGAAAMAVREKEYMHATWKWLHSENIGGDVGPGSMPPTRAQIKCYNFWSGINPTSINANIDSHQLIINYLAKAGIDETVVAHFVDDLLQARKSSTCGASHSIILDLLRKHKLDRMIGIKGHAHLVLKTMDGNPKAGKHDTGKSTSQLLSWLGTQRETEDASIFISSATAAKTSKDTVEKEEYNVQLITEIRS
;
A
#
# COMPACT_ATOMS: atom_id res chain seq x y z
N MET A 1 6.72 -14.04 -32.28
CA MET A 1 6.75 -12.96 -31.28
C MET A 1 6.07 -11.75 -31.90
N GLY A 2 5.06 -11.18 -31.23
CA GLY A 2 4.23 -10.10 -31.80
C GLY A 2 5.04 -8.83 -32.01
N LYS A 3 4.83 -8.16 -33.16
CA LYS A 3 5.57 -6.94 -33.57
C LYS A 3 5.28 -5.71 -32.69
N ASP A 4 4.31 -5.81 -31.77
CA ASP A 4 3.81 -4.69 -30.95
C ASP A 4 4.12 -4.81 -29.45
N ALA A 5 4.98 -5.75 -29.04
CA ALA A 5 5.31 -5.95 -27.63
C ALA A 5 6.61 -5.22 -27.24
N VAL A 6 6.59 -4.55 -26.08
CA VAL A 6 7.81 -4.08 -25.42
C VAL A 6 8.73 -5.28 -25.17
N PRO A 7 10.03 -5.20 -25.50
CA PRO A 7 10.97 -6.31 -25.26
C PRO A 7 10.94 -6.78 -23.80
N GLN A 8 10.97 -8.08 -23.56
CA GLN A 8 10.86 -8.65 -22.20
C GLN A 8 12.09 -8.36 -21.33
N ASP A 9 13.20 -8.00 -21.96
CA ASP A 9 14.51 -7.79 -21.36
C ASP A 9 14.85 -6.30 -21.14
N ILE A 10 13.90 -5.39 -21.44
CA ILE A 10 14.01 -3.99 -21.00
C ILE A 10 13.64 -3.91 -19.50
N ARG A 11 14.60 -3.48 -18.70
CA ARG A 11 14.45 -3.33 -17.25
C ARG A 11 13.80 -1.99 -16.92
N GLN A 12 13.19 -1.90 -15.75
CA GLN A 12 12.54 -0.66 -15.33
C GLN A 12 13.53 0.50 -15.21
N ASN A 13 14.77 0.28 -14.76
CA ASN A 13 15.82 1.29 -14.68
C ASN A 13 16.19 1.92 -16.05
N GLU A 14 16.10 1.16 -17.13
CA GLU A 14 16.33 1.63 -18.51
C GLU A 14 15.16 2.53 -18.97
N ILE A 15 13.92 2.17 -18.64
CA ILE A 15 12.73 3.01 -18.82
C ILE A 15 12.85 4.32 -18.01
N ASN A 16 13.32 4.21 -16.78
CA ASN A 16 13.49 5.31 -15.84
C ASN A 16 14.53 6.33 -16.33
N TYR A 17 15.61 5.86 -16.95
CA TYR A 17 16.60 6.72 -17.59
C TYR A 17 15.95 7.56 -18.69
N ILE A 18 15.12 6.97 -19.57
CA ILE A 18 14.38 7.73 -20.59
C ILE A 18 13.51 8.80 -19.93
N CYS A 19 12.80 8.45 -18.85
CA CYS A 19 11.99 9.41 -18.10
C CYS A 19 12.85 10.57 -17.56
N LYS A 20 14.04 10.30 -17.01
CA LYS A 20 15.00 11.34 -16.56
C LYS A 20 15.40 12.26 -17.71
N VAL A 21 15.65 11.71 -18.89
CA VAL A 21 15.98 12.50 -20.09
C VAL A 21 14.79 13.34 -20.56
N LEU A 22 13.55 12.82 -20.49
CA LEU A 22 12.34 13.58 -20.76
C LEU A 22 12.23 14.81 -19.85
N ASN A 23 12.45 14.63 -18.54
CA ASN A 23 12.41 15.74 -17.59
C ASN A 23 13.56 16.73 -17.78
N HIS A 24 14.78 16.24 -18.03
CA HIS A 24 15.94 17.10 -18.29
C HIS A 24 15.70 18.04 -19.47
N ASN A 25 14.98 17.58 -20.50
CA ASN A 25 14.59 18.41 -21.64
C ASN A 25 13.31 19.22 -21.41
N ARG A 26 12.75 19.21 -20.19
CA ARG A 26 11.51 19.90 -19.80
C ARG A 26 10.35 19.56 -20.73
N ILE A 27 10.26 18.30 -21.14
CA ILE A 27 9.16 17.83 -21.97
C ILE A 27 7.93 17.69 -21.07
N THR A 28 6.92 18.53 -21.27
CA THR A 28 5.67 18.52 -20.49
C THR A 28 4.42 18.34 -21.37
N THR A 29 4.55 18.61 -22.67
CA THR A 29 3.50 18.48 -23.67
C THR A 29 3.96 17.65 -24.87
N THR A 30 3.00 17.18 -25.69
CA THR A 30 3.30 16.54 -26.98
C THR A 30 4.12 17.46 -27.90
N GLN A 31 3.92 18.77 -27.84
CA GLN A 31 4.67 19.71 -28.66
C GLN A 31 6.13 19.83 -28.20
N ASP A 32 6.38 19.82 -26.89
CA ASP A 32 7.74 19.80 -26.36
C ASP A 32 8.49 18.54 -26.79
N LEU A 33 7.79 17.38 -26.77
CA LEU A 33 8.36 16.11 -27.21
C LEU A 33 8.80 16.18 -28.66
N ILE A 34 7.95 16.68 -29.56
CA ILE A 34 8.28 16.84 -30.99
C ILE A 34 9.46 17.78 -31.16
N ALA A 35 9.44 18.95 -30.50
CA ALA A 35 10.49 19.95 -30.62
C ALA A 35 11.87 19.46 -30.11
N HIS A 36 11.89 18.54 -29.14
CA HIS A 36 13.11 18.03 -28.52
C HIS A 36 13.42 16.58 -28.87
N PHE A 37 12.70 15.96 -29.81
CA PHE A 37 12.76 14.52 -30.06
C PHE A 37 14.19 14.06 -30.43
N ASP A 38 14.82 14.74 -31.38
CA ASP A 38 16.20 14.45 -31.79
C ASP A 38 17.21 14.53 -30.63
N LYS A 39 17.05 15.54 -29.74
CA LYS A 39 17.91 15.73 -28.57
C LYS A 39 17.68 14.63 -27.53
N LEU A 40 16.41 14.27 -27.31
CA LEU A 40 16.00 13.16 -26.44
C LEU A 40 16.63 11.85 -26.91
N ILE A 41 16.50 11.49 -28.19
CA ILE A 41 17.06 10.24 -28.72
C ILE A 41 18.58 10.21 -28.60
N LYS A 42 19.27 11.32 -28.88
CA LYS A 42 20.73 11.42 -28.69
C LYS A 42 21.15 11.14 -27.25
N GLN A 43 20.45 11.70 -26.28
CA GLN A 43 20.75 11.50 -24.85
C GLN A 43 20.40 10.09 -24.35
N ILE A 44 19.35 9.47 -24.90
CA ILE A 44 19.01 8.06 -24.61
C ILE A 44 20.12 7.13 -25.09
N ARG A 45 20.65 7.36 -26.29
CA ARG A 45 21.71 6.55 -26.91
C ARG A 45 23.06 6.63 -26.21
N LEU A 46 23.24 7.53 -25.23
CA LEU A 46 24.40 7.51 -24.34
C LEU A 46 24.42 6.29 -23.43
N ASN A 47 23.26 5.65 -23.20
CA ASN A 47 23.17 4.37 -22.52
C ASN A 47 22.81 3.25 -23.52
N PRO A 48 23.79 2.44 -23.97
CA PRO A 48 23.56 1.40 -24.97
C PRO A 48 22.65 0.26 -24.48
N GLN A 49 22.42 0.15 -23.16
CA GLN A 49 21.54 -0.87 -22.58
C GLN A 49 20.04 -0.60 -22.83
N ILE A 50 19.68 0.61 -23.29
CA ILE A 50 18.27 1.00 -23.52
C ILE A 50 17.84 0.64 -24.94
N PHE A 51 18.59 1.09 -25.94
CA PHE A 51 18.39 0.71 -27.34
C PHE A 51 19.45 -0.30 -27.73
N LYS A 52 19.33 -1.50 -27.16
CA LYS A 52 20.24 -2.63 -27.41
C LYS A 52 20.32 -2.91 -28.92
N GLU A 53 21.46 -3.42 -29.36
CA GLU A 53 21.71 -3.66 -30.80
C GLU A 53 20.71 -4.65 -31.40
N GLU A 54 20.28 -5.65 -30.62
CA GLU A 54 19.27 -6.64 -31.01
C GLU A 54 17.84 -6.08 -31.16
N PHE A 55 17.56 -4.88 -30.67
CA PHE A 55 16.22 -4.29 -30.74
C PHE A 55 15.92 -3.64 -32.10
N THR A 56 14.75 -3.93 -32.65
CA THR A 56 14.23 -3.24 -33.84
C THR A 56 13.79 -1.81 -33.51
N SER A 57 13.60 -0.96 -34.53
CA SER A 57 13.15 0.42 -34.31
C SER A 57 11.74 0.48 -33.72
N GLU A 58 10.84 -0.42 -34.13
CA GLU A 58 9.54 -0.62 -33.51
C GLU A 58 9.67 -0.97 -32.02
N GLN A 59 10.56 -1.88 -31.65
CA GLN A 59 10.79 -2.23 -30.24
C GLN A 59 11.29 -1.03 -29.44
N CYS A 60 12.25 -0.27 -29.98
CA CYS A 60 12.71 0.98 -29.37
C CYS A 60 11.60 2.03 -29.25
N PHE A 61 10.70 2.10 -30.22
CA PHE A 61 9.55 2.99 -30.19
C PHE A 61 8.53 2.57 -29.13
N GLN A 62 8.29 1.26 -28.95
CA GLN A 62 7.48 0.75 -27.85
C GLN A 62 8.13 1.01 -26.48
N ILE A 63 9.45 0.92 -26.38
CA ILE A 63 10.21 1.30 -25.17
C ILE A 63 9.98 2.79 -24.85
N LEU A 64 10.08 3.69 -25.84
CA LEU A 64 9.78 5.11 -25.68
C LEU A 64 8.32 5.35 -25.27
N LYS A 65 7.37 4.65 -25.88
CA LYS A 65 5.95 4.74 -25.57
C LYS A 65 5.67 4.34 -24.12
N LYS A 66 6.27 3.24 -23.65
CA LYS A 66 6.20 2.80 -22.24
C LYS A 66 6.83 3.82 -21.29
N ALA A 67 7.98 4.39 -21.65
CA ALA A 67 8.63 5.41 -20.84
C ALA A 67 7.82 6.71 -20.75
N ILE A 68 7.28 7.19 -21.87
CA ILE A 68 6.43 8.40 -21.91
C ILE A 68 5.15 8.16 -21.10
N ALA A 69 4.52 6.98 -21.20
CA ALA A 69 3.38 6.63 -20.37
C ALA A 69 3.76 6.66 -18.88
N THR A 70 4.87 6.01 -18.50
CA THR A 70 5.38 6.00 -17.12
C THR A 70 5.63 7.43 -16.61
N TYR A 71 6.26 8.27 -17.44
CA TYR A 71 6.55 9.67 -17.12
C TYR A 71 5.27 10.51 -16.97
N CYS A 72 4.28 10.29 -17.85
CA CYS A 72 2.96 10.92 -17.75
C CYS A 72 2.23 10.49 -16.48
N ASP A 73 2.30 9.22 -16.08
CA ASP A 73 1.64 8.72 -14.87
C ASP A 73 2.23 9.35 -13.60
N VAL A 74 3.55 9.54 -13.57
CA VAL A 74 4.25 10.18 -12.44
C VAL A 74 3.85 11.65 -12.31
N TYR A 75 3.86 12.41 -13.41
CA TYR A 75 3.63 13.86 -13.37
C TYR A 75 2.20 14.30 -13.74
N ALA A 76 1.31 13.37 -14.09
CA ALA A 76 -0.01 13.63 -14.66
C ALA A 76 0.00 14.48 -15.93
N TYR A 77 0.99 14.28 -16.81
CA TYR A 77 1.02 14.91 -18.13
C TYR A 77 0.17 14.15 -19.15
N LYS A 78 -0.10 14.79 -20.29
CA LYS A 78 -0.82 14.21 -21.43
C LYS A 78 0.04 14.27 -22.69
N ILE A 79 1.20 13.61 -22.66
CA ILE A 79 2.15 13.56 -23.77
C ILE A 79 1.83 12.32 -24.62
N THR A 80 1.69 12.52 -25.93
CA THR A 80 1.45 11.43 -26.89
C THR A 80 2.65 11.28 -27.80
N LEU A 81 3.24 10.09 -27.85
CA LEU A 81 4.23 9.75 -28.88
C LEU A 81 3.50 9.52 -30.21
N LYS A 82 3.63 10.44 -31.17
CA LYS A 82 3.03 10.33 -32.49
C LYS A 82 3.81 9.34 -33.35
N GLU A 83 3.11 8.50 -34.11
CA GLU A 83 3.71 7.51 -35.04
C GLU A 83 4.62 8.17 -36.10
N GLU A 84 4.35 9.43 -36.46
CA GLU A 84 5.18 10.25 -37.36
C GLU A 84 6.66 10.37 -36.89
N LEU A 85 6.91 10.24 -35.58
CA LEU A 85 8.26 10.29 -35.00
C LEU A 85 9.04 8.97 -35.18
N MET A 86 8.41 7.92 -35.72
CA MET A 86 9.08 6.65 -36.00
C MET A 86 10.19 6.82 -37.04
N ASP A 87 9.92 7.57 -38.11
CA ASP A 87 10.91 7.82 -39.17
C ASP A 87 12.12 8.60 -38.63
N GLU A 88 11.86 9.58 -37.76
CA GLU A 88 12.91 10.32 -37.05
C GLU A 88 13.74 9.41 -36.15
N LEU A 89 13.11 8.47 -35.42
CA LEU A 89 13.82 7.48 -34.60
C LEU A 89 14.71 6.58 -35.46
N VAL A 90 14.20 6.07 -36.59
CA VAL A 90 14.94 5.22 -37.53
C VAL A 90 16.17 5.97 -38.06
N LEU A 91 16.01 7.23 -38.45
CA LEU A 91 17.11 8.08 -38.92
C LEU A 91 18.12 8.37 -37.80
N ALA A 92 17.63 8.67 -36.59
CA ALA A 92 18.48 8.96 -35.44
C ALA A 92 19.31 7.74 -35.01
N ARG A 93 18.80 6.51 -35.13
CA ARG A 93 19.55 5.27 -34.82
C ARG A 93 20.70 5.00 -35.79
N LYS A 94 20.58 5.43 -37.06
CA LYS A 94 21.63 5.25 -38.09
C LYS A 94 22.84 6.19 -37.91
N LYS A 95 22.71 7.28 -37.15
CA LYS A 95 23.81 8.24 -36.91
C LYS A 95 24.81 7.66 -35.90
N LYS A 96 26.12 7.75 -36.14
CA LYS A 96 27.14 7.40 -35.12
C LYS A 96 27.07 8.40 -33.96
N SER A 97 27.03 7.90 -32.73
CA SER A 97 27.00 8.74 -31.52
C SER A 97 28.39 9.31 -31.26
N THR A 98 28.55 10.63 -31.31
CA THR A 98 29.70 11.31 -30.69
C THR A 98 29.36 11.58 -29.22
N VAL A 99 30.23 11.10 -28.33
CA VAL A 99 30.03 11.18 -26.87
C VAL A 99 30.44 12.56 -26.38
N GLU A 100 29.46 13.39 -26.04
CA GLU A 100 29.67 14.48 -25.07
C GLU A 100 29.10 14.00 -23.73
N THR A 101 30.00 13.60 -22.82
CA THR A 101 29.66 13.32 -21.43
C THR A 101 29.19 14.60 -20.77
N THR A 102 27.89 14.68 -20.50
CA THR A 102 27.33 15.67 -19.58
C THR A 102 27.37 15.10 -18.17
N THR A 103 28.20 15.72 -17.33
CA THR A 103 28.22 15.52 -15.88
C THR A 103 27.05 16.21 -15.20
N ASP A 104 26.70 15.67 -14.03
CA ASP A 104 25.93 16.26 -12.92
C ASP A 104 24.39 16.34 -13.06
N SER A 105 23.64 15.64 -12.21
CA SER A 105 23.43 15.82 -10.75
C SER A 105 22.33 16.84 -10.47
N VAL A 106 21.10 16.32 -10.33
CA VAL A 106 20.23 16.55 -9.16
C VAL A 106 19.43 15.24 -9.00
N GLU A 107 19.35 14.67 -7.79
CA GLU A 107 18.33 13.65 -7.50
C GLU A 107 16.96 14.31 -7.58
N ASP A 108 16.38 14.34 -8.77
CA ASP A 108 15.01 14.80 -9.00
C ASP A 108 13.99 13.72 -8.60
N ASP A 109 12.75 14.12 -8.36
CA ASP A 109 11.63 13.29 -7.92
C ASP A 109 11.43 12.05 -8.77
N LEU A 110 11.63 12.17 -10.07
CA LEU A 110 11.55 11.04 -10.97
C LEU A 110 12.62 10.01 -10.66
N THR A 111 13.86 10.42 -10.40
CA THR A 111 14.96 9.51 -10.02
C THR A 111 14.65 8.80 -8.70
N LYS A 112 14.06 9.50 -7.74
CA LYS A 112 13.61 8.91 -6.46
C LYS A 112 12.52 7.84 -6.67
N VAL A 113 11.45 8.20 -7.38
CA VAL A 113 10.28 7.33 -7.63
C VAL A 113 10.68 6.09 -8.41
N THR A 114 11.49 6.29 -9.44
CA THR A 114 11.97 5.21 -10.31
C THR A 114 12.89 4.22 -9.61
N LYS A 115 13.85 4.70 -8.82
CA LYS A 115 14.67 3.85 -7.94
C LYS A 115 13.80 3.03 -6.98
N GLY A 116 12.64 3.54 -6.55
CA GLY A 116 11.67 2.79 -5.75
C GLY A 116 11.12 1.57 -6.46
N TYR A 117 10.76 1.72 -7.73
CA TYR A 117 10.29 0.60 -8.56
C TYR A 117 11.40 -0.42 -8.84
N ASP A 118 12.63 0.03 -9.08
CA ASP A 118 13.78 -0.87 -9.30
C ASP A 118 14.05 -1.73 -8.05
N ARG A 119 14.02 -1.12 -6.85
CA ARG A 119 14.15 -1.87 -5.59
C ARG A 119 13.03 -2.88 -5.40
N LEU A 120 11.79 -2.51 -5.75
CA LEU A 120 10.65 -3.39 -5.63
C LEU A 120 10.81 -4.66 -6.49
N GLU A 121 11.32 -4.54 -7.71
CA GLU A 121 11.58 -5.67 -8.60
C GLU A 121 12.60 -6.64 -8.00
N VAL A 122 13.73 -6.12 -7.52
CA VAL A 122 14.76 -6.92 -6.82
C VAL A 122 14.18 -7.61 -5.58
N VAL A 123 13.36 -6.90 -4.80
CA VAL A 123 12.74 -7.45 -3.60
C VAL A 123 11.74 -8.55 -3.92
N HIS A 124 10.94 -8.41 -4.98
CA HIS A 124 10.02 -9.48 -5.39
C HIS A 124 10.77 -10.76 -5.73
N GLN A 125 11.94 -10.66 -6.36
CA GLN A 125 12.78 -11.82 -6.64
C GLN A 125 13.30 -12.46 -5.35
N LYS A 126 13.84 -11.66 -4.42
CA LYS A 126 14.29 -12.15 -3.10
C LYS A 126 13.18 -12.86 -2.31
N LEU A 127 11.96 -12.32 -2.31
CA LEU A 127 10.82 -12.95 -1.63
C LEU A 127 10.41 -14.29 -2.27
N LYS A 128 10.58 -14.45 -3.59
CA LYS A 128 10.34 -15.73 -4.26
C LYS A 128 11.42 -16.76 -3.89
N GLU A 129 12.68 -16.36 -3.93
CA GLU A 129 13.82 -17.22 -3.56
C GLU A 129 13.70 -17.71 -2.12
N MET A 130 13.41 -16.80 -1.19
CA MET A 130 13.22 -17.14 0.21
C MET A 130 12.08 -18.13 0.43
N ASN A 131 10.95 -17.95 -0.26
CA ASN A 131 9.86 -18.93 -0.22
C ASN A 131 10.32 -20.31 -0.72
N GLN A 132 11.07 -20.38 -1.82
CA GLN A 132 11.61 -21.64 -2.36
C GLN A 132 12.59 -22.30 -1.39
N GLU A 133 13.44 -21.52 -0.72
CA GLU A 133 14.37 -22.02 0.30
C GLU A 133 13.64 -22.59 1.52
N ILE A 134 12.60 -21.90 2.02
CA ILE A 134 11.76 -22.41 3.11
C ILE A 134 11.11 -23.73 2.68
N LEU A 135 10.52 -23.80 1.49
CA LEU A 135 9.92 -25.03 0.97
C LEU A 135 10.95 -26.16 0.87
N ARG A 136 12.16 -25.88 0.40
CA ARG A 136 13.27 -26.84 0.37
C ARG A 136 13.61 -27.38 1.76
N VAL A 137 13.60 -26.52 2.79
CA VAL A 137 13.86 -26.93 4.18
C VAL A 137 12.70 -27.73 4.78
N LEU A 138 11.46 -27.48 4.34
CA LEU A 138 10.27 -28.23 4.75
C LEU A 138 10.13 -29.55 3.98
N LYS A 139 10.76 -29.66 2.81
CA LYS A 139 10.72 -30.85 1.98
C LYS A 139 11.17 -32.08 2.79
N ASP A 140 10.42 -33.16 2.65
CA ASP A 140 10.67 -34.45 3.30
C ASP A 140 10.59 -34.43 4.85
N LYS A 141 10.19 -33.31 5.48
CA LYS A 141 9.89 -33.24 6.91
C LYS A 141 8.45 -33.68 7.18
N GLU A 142 8.29 -34.55 8.17
CA GLU A 142 6.97 -34.96 8.64
C GLU A 142 6.21 -33.80 9.33
N PHE A 143 6.94 -32.96 10.06
CA PHE A 143 6.45 -31.75 10.69
C PHE A 143 7.60 -30.75 10.88
N ALA A 144 7.25 -29.51 11.21
CA ALA A 144 8.18 -28.45 11.55
C ALA A 144 7.86 -27.84 12.91
N ILE A 145 8.87 -27.25 13.55
CA ILE A 145 8.71 -26.48 14.79
C ILE A 145 9.16 -25.05 14.50
N VAL A 146 8.27 -24.09 14.76
CA VAL A 146 8.56 -22.67 14.66
C VAL A 146 8.01 -21.98 15.92
N PRO A 147 8.86 -21.42 16.78
CA PRO A 147 8.43 -20.81 18.04
C PRO A 147 7.30 -19.77 17.90
N GLN A 148 7.37 -18.93 16.86
CA GLN A 148 6.39 -17.86 16.63
C GLN A 148 5.95 -17.81 15.17
N VAL A 149 4.64 -17.73 14.93
CA VAL A 149 4.10 -17.59 13.56
C VAL A 149 3.28 -16.30 13.44
N ILE A 150 3.44 -15.63 12.30
CA ILE A 150 2.58 -14.54 11.84
C ILE A 150 1.73 -15.07 10.68
N ILE A 151 0.41 -15.06 10.84
CA ILE A 151 -0.52 -15.47 9.78
C ILE A 151 -1.05 -14.19 9.11
N GLY A 152 -0.66 -13.98 7.85
CA GLY A 152 -0.97 -12.79 7.06
C GLY A 152 0.25 -11.89 6.82
N SER A 153 0.52 -11.62 5.55
CA SER A 153 1.67 -10.82 5.06
C SER A 153 1.30 -9.40 4.60
N GLY A 154 0.06 -8.98 4.85
CA GLY A 154 -0.42 -7.62 4.58
C GLY A 154 0.09 -6.59 5.58
N ASP A 155 -0.52 -5.40 5.58
CA ASP A 155 -0.04 -4.25 6.35
C ASP A 155 0.14 -4.52 7.86
N THR A 156 -0.82 -5.22 8.47
CA THR A 156 -0.77 -5.60 9.89
C THR A 156 0.40 -6.53 10.19
N GLY A 157 0.60 -7.56 9.36
CA GLY A 157 1.71 -8.51 9.50
C GLY A 157 3.07 -7.87 9.29
N THR A 158 3.19 -7.00 8.26
CA THR A 158 4.40 -6.19 8.04
C THR A 158 4.67 -5.25 9.21
N THR A 159 3.65 -4.61 9.78
CA THR A 159 3.82 -3.72 10.94
C THR A 159 4.33 -4.50 12.14
N LEU A 160 3.75 -5.68 12.42
CA LEU A 160 4.19 -6.51 13.54
C LEU A 160 5.63 -6.99 13.35
N TRP A 161 5.97 -7.43 12.14
CA TRP A 161 7.34 -7.79 11.75
C TRP A 161 8.34 -6.65 12.01
N LEU A 162 7.95 -5.43 11.63
CA LEU A 162 8.78 -4.24 11.80
C LEU A 162 8.91 -3.78 13.24
N GLU A 163 7.87 -3.91 14.07
CA GLU A 163 7.86 -3.36 15.41
C GLU A 163 8.29 -4.37 16.49
N LYS A 164 7.82 -5.61 16.42
CA LYS A 164 8.08 -6.65 17.43
C LYS A 164 9.34 -7.46 17.13
N PHE A 165 9.63 -7.73 15.85
CA PHE A 165 10.63 -8.73 15.45
C PHE A 165 11.94 -8.15 14.91
N LYS A 166 12.28 -6.90 15.27
CA LYS A 166 13.50 -6.19 14.83
C LYS A 166 14.78 -6.99 15.02
N ALA A 167 14.88 -7.75 16.12
CA ALA A 167 16.05 -8.57 16.44
C ALA A 167 16.31 -9.73 15.46
N HIS A 168 15.32 -10.09 14.64
CA HIS A 168 15.42 -11.17 13.64
C HIS A 168 15.65 -10.63 12.21
N HIS A 169 15.76 -9.32 12.02
CA HIS A 169 15.94 -8.74 10.68
C HIS A 169 17.32 -9.14 10.13
N GLY A 170 17.37 -9.65 8.89
CA GLY A 170 18.62 -10.01 8.22
C GLY A 170 19.29 -11.30 8.70
N THR A 171 18.59 -12.15 9.48
CA THR A 171 19.17 -13.39 10.02
C THR A 171 18.82 -14.64 9.21
N TYR A 172 17.85 -14.54 8.29
CA TYR A 172 17.14 -15.71 7.79
C TYR A 172 17.86 -16.45 6.68
N GLN A 173 18.49 -15.74 5.76
CA GLN A 173 19.26 -16.38 4.70
C GLN A 173 20.36 -17.28 5.31
N ALA A 174 21.00 -16.82 6.39
CA ALA A 174 21.99 -17.60 7.12
C ALA A 174 21.41 -18.85 7.81
N GLN A 175 20.17 -18.80 8.30
CA GLN A 175 19.47 -19.94 8.91
C GLN A 175 19.05 -20.97 7.84
N LEU A 176 18.42 -20.50 6.76
CA LEU A 176 17.98 -21.35 5.65
C LEU A 176 19.15 -22.03 4.94
N ALA A 177 20.30 -21.35 4.81
CA ALA A 177 21.52 -21.93 4.28
C ALA A 177 22.06 -23.10 5.13
N LYS A 178 21.75 -23.12 6.43
CA LYS A 178 22.07 -24.24 7.35
C LYS A 178 21.02 -25.34 7.37
N GLY A 179 19.96 -25.23 6.56
CA GLY A 179 18.84 -26.17 6.57
C GLY A 179 17.89 -26.00 7.77
N GLU A 180 17.99 -24.89 8.49
CA GLU A 180 17.18 -24.59 9.67
C GLU A 180 16.03 -23.65 9.33
N LEU A 181 14.89 -23.85 9.98
CA LEU A 181 13.78 -22.91 9.88
C LEU A 181 14.01 -21.70 10.79
N PRO A 182 13.51 -20.53 10.38
CA PRO A 182 13.56 -19.33 11.18
C PRO A 182 12.75 -19.45 12.48
N SER A 183 13.16 -18.74 13.53
CA SER A 183 12.42 -18.74 14.81
C SER A 183 11.07 -18.03 14.74
N VAL A 184 10.88 -17.20 13.72
CA VAL A 184 9.63 -16.52 13.39
C VAL A 184 9.32 -16.88 11.94
N LEU A 185 8.11 -17.35 11.63
CA LEU A 185 7.69 -17.64 10.26
C LEU A 185 6.47 -16.80 9.90
N MET A 186 6.47 -16.17 8.73
CA MET A 186 5.28 -15.50 8.20
C MET A 186 4.62 -16.41 7.16
N ILE A 187 3.32 -16.67 7.32
CA ILE A 187 2.55 -17.53 6.40
C ILE A 187 1.46 -16.70 5.75
N GLY A 188 1.38 -16.73 4.42
CA GLY A 188 0.28 -16.13 3.67
C GLY A 188 0.24 -16.62 2.24
N GLU A 189 -0.95 -16.94 1.73
CA GLU A 189 -1.14 -17.49 0.39
C GLU A 189 -0.56 -16.58 -0.70
N HIS A 190 -0.72 -15.27 -0.50
CA HIS A 190 -0.20 -14.22 -1.36
C HIS A 190 0.53 -13.18 -0.51
N SER A 191 1.24 -12.26 -1.15
CA SER A 191 1.93 -11.16 -0.47
C SER A 191 1.08 -9.88 -0.30
N GLY A 192 -0.23 -9.96 -0.53
CA GLY A 192 -1.20 -8.86 -0.41
C GLY A 192 -2.06 -8.66 -1.66
N SER A 193 -3.15 -7.90 -1.53
CA SER A 193 -4.18 -7.70 -2.58
C SER A 193 -4.23 -6.30 -3.19
N TRP A 194 -3.65 -5.27 -2.55
CA TRP A 194 -3.70 -3.88 -3.05
C TRP A 194 -2.64 -3.59 -4.10
N LYS A 195 -2.71 -4.29 -5.24
CA LYS A 195 -1.72 -4.16 -6.31
C LYS A 195 -2.03 -3.01 -7.29
N HIS A 196 -3.25 -2.47 -7.23
CA HIS A 196 -3.80 -1.50 -8.18
C HIS A 196 -4.03 -0.15 -7.53
N ASP A 197 -4.14 0.90 -8.36
CA ASP A 197 -4.39 2.26 -7.89
C ASP A 197 -5.76 2.35 -7.20
N TYR A 198 -5.70 2.59 -5.90
CA TYR A 198 -6.86 2.69 -5.02
C TYR A 198 -6.60 3.78 -4.00
N THR A 199 -7.39 4.85 -4.02
CA THR A 199 -7.28 5.96 -3.10
C THR A 199 -7.91 5.57 -1.76
N LEU A 200 -7.05 5.36 -0.76
CA LEU A 200 -7.44 5.04 0.60
C LEU A 200 -8.11 6.24 1.27
N ALA A 201 -8.97 5.98 2.25
CA ALA A 201 -9.55 7.04 3.08
C ALA A 201 -8.51 7.73 3.98
N GLN A 202 -7.33 7.14 4.17
CA GLN A 202 -6.30 7.66 5.06
C GLN A 202 -5.22 8.44 4.29
N PRO A 203 -4.77 9.62 4.75
CA PRO A 203 -3.62 10.31 4.18
C PRO A 203 -2.27 9.76 4.63
N HIS A 204 -1.21 10.27 4.02
CA HIS A 204 0.16 9.89 4.35
C HIS A 204 0.53 10.19 5.81
N SER A 205 0.02 11.26 6.42
CA SER A 205 0.34 11.64 7.80
C SER A 205 0.07 10.56 8.85
N ILE A 206 -0.83 9.62 8.58
CA ILE A 206 -1.19 8.53 9.51
C ILE A 206 -0.78 7.14 9.00
N LEU A 207 -0.22 7.05 7.78
CA LEU A 207 0.14 5.79 7.12
C LEU A 207 1.64 5.60 6.88
N GLU A 208 2.48 6.56 7.25
CA GLU A 208 3.92 6.35 7.20
C GLU A 208 4.46 5.58 8.42
N ARG A 209 5.65 5.00 8.24
CA ARG A 209 6.41 4.31 9.27
C ARG A 209 7.83 4.86 9.28
N THR A 210 8.24 5.49 10.36
CA THR A 210 9.61 6.03 10.46
C THR A 210 10.69 4.95 10.49
N THR A 211 10.34 3.76 10.97
CA THR A 211 11.18 2.57 11.14
C THR A 211 11.32 1.74 9.88
N ALA A 212 10.44 1.95 8.89
CA ALA A 212 10.51 1.23 7.63
C ALA A 212 11.62 1.82 6.75
N LYS A 213 12.33 0.93 6.04
CA LYS A 213 13.30 1.32 4.99
C LYS A 213 12.61 1.96 3.79
N GLU A 214 11.35 1.59 3.53
CA GLU A 214 10.56 2.09 2.41
C GLU A 214 9.18 2.55 2.91
N ASN A 215 8.73 3.70 2.41
CA ASN A 215 7.41 4.26 2.72
C ASN A 215 6.63 4.50 1.42
N PRO A 216 5.29 4.58 1.47
CA PRO A 216 4.46 4.88 0.29
C PRO A 216 4.91 6.15 -0.43
N SER A 217 5.39 7.15 0.30
CA SER A 217 5.90 8.42 -0.25
C SER A 217 7.13 8.28 -1.16
N ILE A 218 7.81 7.14 -1.17
CA ILE A 218 8.89 6.88 -2.13
C ILE A 218 8.37 6.86 -3.57
N TYR A 219 7.15 6.38 -3.78
CA TYR A 219 6.52 6.21 -5.09
C TYR A 219 5.76 7.47 -5.55
N LEU A 220 5.94 8.59 -4.85
CA LEU A 220 5.27 9.86 -5.12
C LEU A 220 6.26 11.00 -5.36
N PRO A 221 5.91 11.95 -6.26
CA PRO A 221 6.59 13.23 -6.34
C PRO A 221 6.54 13.96 -5.00
N SER A 222 7.63 14.65 -4.67
CA SER A 222 7.81 15.40 -3.45
C SER A 222 6.77 16.48 -3.28
N ASP A 223 6.48 17.23 -4.34
CA ASP A 223 5.47 18.30 -4.30
C ASP A 223 4.06 17.78 -4.06
N TYR A 224 3.73 16.60 -4.57
CA TYR A 224 2.45 15.98 -4.30
C TYR A 224 2.39 15.47 -2.86
N TYR A 225 3.45 14.80 -2.38
CA TYR A 225 3.54 14.32 -1.00
C TYR A 225 3.48 15.45 0.05
N ARG A 226 4.09 16.61 -0.21
CA ARG A 226 4.05 17.80 0.68
C ARG A 226 2.62 18.26 0.97
N LYS A 227 1.68 18.06 0.05
CA LYS A 227 0.26 18.39 0.22
C LYS A 227 -0.48 17.43 1.16
N ASN A 228 0.19 16.40 1.68
CA ASN A 228 -0.36 15.32 2.49
C ASN A 228 -1.65 14.69 1.88
N PRO A 229 -1.59 14.17 0.65
CA PRO A 229 -2.75 13.63 -0.02
C PRO A 229 -3.23 12.33 0.66
N HIS A 230 -4.40 11.87 0.23
CA HIS A 230 -4.86 10.51 0.55
C HIS A 230 -3.89 9.49 -0.04
N ALA A 231 -3.52 8.47 0.75
CA ALA A 231 -2.55 7.49 0.32
C ALA A 231 -3.15 6.55 -0.72
N ASN A 232 -2.29 6.04 -1.60
CA ASN A 232 -2.68 5.02 -2.56
C ASN A 232 -2.36 3.61 -2.02
N GLY A 233 -3.34 2.71 -2.05
CA GLY A 233 -3.22 1.32 -1.61
C GLY A 233 -2.08 0.57 -2.33
N ARG A 234 -1.85 0.86 -3.62
CA ARG A 234 -0.71 0.33 -4.38
C ARG A 234 0.62 0.68 -3.74
N HIS A 235 0.82 1.94 -3.39
CA HIS A 235 2.08 2.41 -2.79
C HIS A 235 2.30 1.83 -1.39
N VAL A 236 1.22 1.62 -0.63
CA VAL A 236 1.27 0.90 0.66
C VAL A 236 1.69 -0.55 0.46
N TYR A 237 1.09 -1.25 -0.50
CA TYR A 237 1.48 -2.62 -0.85
C TYR A 237 2.96 -2.69 -1.26
N GLN A 238 3.39 -1.83 -2.17
CA GLN A 238 4.78 -1.79 -2.66
C GLN A 238 5.78 -1.52 -1.54
N ALA A 239 5.49 -0.55 -0.67
CA ALA A 239 6.32 -0.27 0.50
C ALA A 239 6.38 -1.45 1.47
N ASN A 240 5.26 -2.17 1.67
CA ASN A 240 5.24 -3.39 2.47
C ASN A 240 6.11 -4.48 1.86
N GLN A 241 5.99 -4.74 0.55
CA GLN A 241 6.82 -5.73 -0.15
C GLN A 241 8.30 -5.40 -0.01
N ALA A 242 8.68 -4.17 -0.37
CA ALA A 242 10.05 -3.68 -0.30
C ALA A 242 10.62 -3.82 1.11
N THR A 243 9.81 -3.51 2.12
CA THR A 243 10.19 -3.64 3.52
C THR A 243 10.38 -5.10 3.95
N LEU A 244 9.46 -5.99 3.60
CA LEU A 244 9.57 -7.42 3.91
C LEU A 244 10.85 -8.01 3.30
N GLY A 245 11.11 -7.78 2.02
CA GLY A 245 12.32 -8.32 1.39
C GLY A 245 13.62 -7.68 1.87
N SER A 246 13.63 -6.37 2.15
CA SER A 246 14.84 -5.68 2.65
C SER A 246 15.17 -5.94 4.13
N THR A 247 14.25 -6.57 4.86
CA THR A 247 14.45 -7.04 6.24
C THR A 247 14.51 -8.56 6.33
N GLU A 248 14.50 -9.23 5.18
CA GLU A 248 14.50 -10.68 5.00
C GLU A 248 13.31 -11.43 5.64
N ALA A 249 12.14 -10.79 5.80
CA ALA A 249 10.98 -11.40 6.46
C ALA A 249 10.63 -12.80 5.86
N PRO A 250 10.59 -13.88 6.66
CA PRO A 250 10.58 -15.26 6.18
C PRO A 250 9.17 -15.66 5.75
N LEU A 251 8.82 -15.29 4.53
CA LEU A 251 7.49 -15.45 3.98
C LEU A 251 7.34 -16.81 3.28
N LEU A 252 6.58 -17.71 3.89
CA LEU A 252 6.08 -18.93 3.28
C LEU A 252 4.74 -18.66 2.57
N ARG A 253 4.72 -18.90 1.26
CA ARG A 253 3.51 -18.86 0.42
C ARG A 253 2.72 -20.15 0.59
N ALA A 254 1.89 -20.17 1.61
CA ALA A 254 1.06 -21.30 1.98
C ALA A 254 -0.27 -20.85 2.60
N THR A 255 -1.22 -21.77 2.66
CA THR A 255 -2.54 -21.54 3.26
C THR A 255 -2.63 -22.28 4.60
N VAL A 256 -2.96 -21.56 5.66
CA VAL A 256 -3.30 -22.20 6.95
C VAL A 256 -4.73 -22.70 6.85
N LEU A 257 -4.94 -24.00 7.00
CA LEU A 257 -6.25 -24.64 6.94
C LEU A 257 -6.93 -24.65 8.31
N MET A 258 -6.13 -24.82 9.38
CA MET A 258 -6.64 -24.99 10.73
C MET A 258 -5.57 -24.67 11.78
N ILE A 259 -6.03 -24.17 12.93
CA ILE A 259 -5.25 -23.95 14.15
C ILE A 259 -5.80 -24.89 15.23
N GLU A 260 -4.96 -25.81 15.70
CA GLU A 260 -5.33 -26.84 16.66
C GLU A 260 -4.67 -26.57 18.02
N LYS A 261 -5.40 -26.86 19.11
CA LYS A 261 -4.89 -26.79 20.48
C LYS A 261 -4.46 -28.17 20.95
N ARG A 262 -3.27 -28.26 21.56
CA ARG A 262 -2.72 -29.52 22.08
C ARG A 262 -3.71 -30.34 22.92
N ASN A 263 -4.45 -29.68 23.81
CA ASN A 263 -5.36 -30.34 24.73
C ASN A 263 -6.49 -31.13 24.03
N ASN A 264 -6.82 -30.78 22.78
CA ASN A 264 -7.84 -31.47 21.98
C ASN A 264 -7.27 -32.64 21.16
N HIS A 265 -5.95 -32.71 21.01
CA HIS A 265 -5.24 -33.60 20.07
C HIS A 265 -4.13 -34.39 20.77
N MET A 266 -4.29 -34.69 22.06
CA MET A 266 -3.26 -35.33 22.89
C MET A 266 -2.78 -36.69 22.35
N THR A 267 -3.62 -37.40 21.58
CA THR A 267 -3.33 -38.73 21.05
C THR A 267 -2.41 -38.72 19.82
N ASP A 268 -2.44 -37.67 19.00
CA ASP A 268 -1.68 -37.54 17.77
C ASP A 268 -0.68 -36.36 17.80
N TRP A 269 -0.52 -35.72 18.96
CA TRP A 269 0.44 -34.64 19.18
C TRP A 269 1.88 -35.16 19.21
N LYS A 270 2.73 -34.69 18.30
CA LYS A 270 4.12 -35.17 18.16
C LYS A 270 5.14 -34.37 18.95
N VAL A 271 4.82 -33.13 19.34
CA VAL A 271 5.77 -32.22 20.01
C VAL A 271 5.18 -31.74 21.35
N PRO A 272 5.47 -32.43 22.46
CA PRO A 272 4.82 -32.18 23.75
C PRO A 272 4.96 -30.74 24.27
N ASP A 273 6.09 -30.10 24.00
CA ASP A 273 6.40 -28.75 24.51
C ASP A 273 5.75 -27.63 23.70
N GLN A 274 5.00 -27.95 22.65
CA GLN A 274 4.33 -26.97 21.79
C GLN A 274 2.83 -26.95 22.08
N LYS A 275 2.29 -25.76 22.31
CA LYS A 275 0.87 -25.56 22.67
C LYS A 275 -0.08 -25.66 21.48
N TYR A 276 0.40 -25.28 20.29
CA TYR A 276 -0.41 -25.16 19.09
C TYR A 276 0.21 -25.92 17.90
N ARG A 277 -0.63 -26.36 16.97
CA ARG A 277 -0.24 -26.96 15.69
C ARG A 277 -1.06 -26.31 14.58
N LEU A 278 -0.37 -25.88 13.53
CA LEU A 278 -0.97 -25.36 12.32
C LEU A 278 -0.99 -26.45 11.26
N VAL A 279 -2.15 -26.68 10.64
CA VAL A 279 -2.27 -27.52 9.44
C VAL A 279 -2.09 -26.61 8.23
N VAL A 280 -0.99 -26.76 7.50
CA VAL A 280 -0.58 -25.81 6.45
C VAL A 280 -0.49 -26.50 5.10
N LYS A 281 -1.23 -25.97 4.12
CA LYS A 281 -1.19 -26.40 2.72
C LYS A 281 -0.15 -25.57 1.96
N THR A 282 0.91 -26.23 1.51
CA THR A 282 1.96 -25.71 0.64
C THR A 282 1.75 -26.22 -0.80
N PRO A 283 2.53 -25.76 -1.79
CA PRO A 283 2.55 -26.36 -3.12
C PRO A 283 2.95 -27.85 -3.13
N ASP A 284 3.75 -28.28 -2.15
CA ASP A 284 4.31 -29.64 -2.06
C ASP A 284 3.43 -30.60 -1.25
N GLY A 285 2.36 -30.12 -0.62
CA GLY A 285 1.44 -30.94 0.17
C GLY A 285 0.93 -30.27 1.43
N ILE A 286 0.50 -31.07 2.40
CA ILE A 286 0.08 -30.59 3.72
C ILE A 286 1.18 -30.93 4.72
N ILE A 287 1.56 -29.94 5.54
CA ILE A 287 2.54 -30.10 6.62
C ILE A 287 2.01 -29.51 7.92
N ASN A 288 2.35 -30.14 9.04
CA ASN A 288 2.05 -29.64 10.36
C ASN A 288 3.20 -28.77 10.88
N ILE A 289 2.88 -27.57 11.34
CA ILE A 289 3.84 -26.64 11.97
C ILE A 289 3.44 -26.45 13.44
N TYR A 290 4.27 -26.95 14.36
CA TYR A 290 4.09 -26.78 15.80
C TYR A 290 4.66 -25.43 16.25
N THR A 291 3.97 -24.77 17.17
CA THR A 291 4.30 -23.43 17.63
C THR A 291 3.77 -23.13 19.03
N ASN A 292 4.32 -22.10 19.65
CA ASN A 292 3.89 -21.61 20.96
C ASN A 292 3.19 -20.27 20.88
N GLN A 293 3.39 -19.49 19.81
CA GLN A 293 2.76 -18.18 19.70
C GLN A 293 2.28 -17.90 18.29
N LEU A 294 1.05 -17.40 18.18
CA LEU A 294 0.37 -17.07 16.94
C LEU A 294 -0.04 -15.60 16.93
N ASN A 295 0.32 -14.90 15.86
CA ASN A 295 -0.13 -13.55 15.59
C ASN A 295 -0.97 -13.55 14.31
N ILE A 296 -2.28 -13.40 14.45
CA ILE A 296 -3.25 -13.43 13.36
C ILE A 296 -3.46 -12.01 12.84
N CYS A 297 -3.00 -11.79 11.61
CA CYS A 297 -2.89 -10.49 10.95
C CYS A 297 -3.60 -10.48 9.59
N THR A 298 -4.57 -11.37 9.39
CA THR A 298 -5.35 -11.51 8.15
C THR A 298 -6.36 -10.37 7.97
N GLY A 299 -6.92 -10.26 6.76
CA GLY A 299 -8.11 -9.44 6.50
C GLY A 299 -9.37 -10.04 7.13
N LEU A 300 -10.51 -9.38 6.88
CA LEU A 300 -11.84 -9.80 7.38
C LEU A 300 -12.39 -11.08 6.71
N GLY A 301 -11.76 -11.53 5.62
CA GLY A 301 -12.26 -12.61 4.78
C GLY A 301 -12.64 -12.11 3.38
N PRO A 302 -13.17 -12.99 2.51
CA PRO A 302 -13.68 -12.63 1.19
C PRO A 302 -14.97 -11.82 1.28
N ALA A 303 -15.36 -11.16 0.19
CA ALA A 303 -16.61 -10.41 0.15
C ALA A 303 -17.83 -11.33 0.32
N ARG A 304 -18.84 -10.83 1.06
CA ARG A 304 -20.06 -11.59 1.29
C ARG A 304 -20.84 -11.74 -0.02
N ASN A 305 -21.11 -12.97 -0.43
CA ASN A 305 -21.95 -13.24 -1.60
C ASN A 305 -23.40 -13.54 -1.17
N LEU A 306 -24.30 -12.58 -1.37
CA LEU A 306 -25.75 -12.76 -1.18
C LEU A 306 -26.48 -13.09 -2.49
N LEU A 307 -25.77 -13.10 -3.62
CA LEU A 307 -26.40 -13.20 -4.94
C LEU A 307 -26.48 -14.66 -5.38
N ALA A 308 -25.36 -15.38 -5.33
CA ALA A 308 -25.26 -16.76 -5.80
C ALA A 308 -26.13 -17.71 -4.96
N GLY A 309 -27.01 -18.45 -5.63
CA GLY A 309 -27.91 -19.41 -5.00
C GLY A 309 -29.11 -18.78 -4.28
N SER A 310 -29.26 -17.46 -4.29
CA SER A 310 -30.35 -16.74 -3.63
C SER A 310 -31.10 -15.82 -4.60
N LEU A 311 -30.42 -14.80 -5.14
CA LEU A 311 -31.02 -13.86 -6.11
C LEU A 311 -30.77 -14.26 -7.56
N LEU A 312 -29.77 -15.11 -7.77
CA LEU A 312 -29.40 -15.70 -9.05
C LEU A 312 -29.12 -17.18 -8.84
N ARG A 313 -29.37 -18.00 -9.87
CA ARG A 313 -28.88 -19.38 -9.88
C ARG A 313 -27.35 -19.38 -9.95
N GLN A 314 -26.73 -20.47 -9.49
CA GLN A 314 -25.27 -20.49 -9.31
C GLN A 314 -24.50 -20.45 -10.64
N ASP A 315 -24.99 -21.14 -11.66
CA ASP A 315 -24.52 -21.09 -13.05
C ASP A 315 -24.69 -19.69 -13.67
N GLU A 316 -25.84 -19.06 -13.43
CA GLU A 316 -26.15 -17.72 -13.91
C GLU A 316 -25.25 -16.66 -13.27
N PHE A 317 -25.03 -16.75 -11.95
CA PHE A 317 -24.07 -15.90 -11.25
C PHE A 317 -22.65 -16.10 -11.77
N GLN A 318 -22.22 -17.34 -11.99
CA GLN A 318 -20.88 -17.64 -12.53
C GLN A 318 -20.68 -17.02 -13.92
N LEU A 319 -21.71 -17.01 -14.77
CA LEU A 319 -21.66 -16.37 -16.08
C LEU A 319 -21.58 -14.83 -15.97
N LEU A 320 -22.39 -14.24 -15.09
CA LEU A 320 -22.48 -12.78 -14.93
C LEU A 320 -21.33 -12.16 -14.14
N ASN A 321 -20.63 -12.96 -13.33
CA ASN A 321 -19.48 -12.54 -12.51
C ASN A 321 -18.13 -12.79 -13.22
N GLN A 322 -18.13 -12.75 -14.55
CA GLN A 322 -16.94 -12.80 -15.39
C GLN A 322 -16.91 -11.59 -16.31
N ILE A 323 -15.72 -11.21 -16.77
CA ILE A 323 -15.59 -10.14 -17.76
C ILE A 323 -16.29 -10.57 -19.04
N ASP A 324 -17.22 -9.74 -19.54
CA ASP A 324 -17.79 -9.89 -20.86
C ASP A 324 -16.83 -9.25 -21.87
N PRO A 325 -16.15 -10.01 -22.75
CA PRO A 325 -15.15 -9.46 -23.66
C PRO A 325 -15.74 -8.48 -24.68
N ARG A 326 -17.04 -8.60 -25.00
CA ARG A 326 -17.71 -7.69 -25.93
C ARG A 326 -18.01 -6.35 -25.29
N ARG A 327 -18.33 -6.35 -24.00
CA ARG A 327 -18.69 -5.14 -23.25
C ARG A 327 -17.48 -4.48 -22.57
N GLY A 328 -16.44 -5.26 -22.28
CA GLY A 328 -15.23 -4.83 -21.61
C GLY A 328 -15.39 -4.61 -20.10
N PHE A 329 -16.37 -5.27 -19.47
CA PHE A 329 -16.63 -5.22 -18.03
C PHE A 329 -17.41 -6.43 -17.51
N THR A 330 -17.44 -6.60 -16.19
CA THR A 330 -18.18 -7.68 -15.52
C THR A 330 -19.61 -7.22 -15.15
N PRO A 331 -20.68 -7.85 -15.66
CA PRO A 331 -22.06 -7.44 -15.39
C PRO A 331 -22.44 -7.39 -13.90
N VAL A 332 -22.01 -8.38 -13.11
CA VAL A 332 -22.24 -8.43 -11.66
C VAL A 332 -20.90 -8.62 -10.97
N VAL A 333 -20.41 -7.61 -10.27
CA VAL A 333 -19.04 -7.60 -9.72
C VAL A 333 -19.03 -7.30 -8.22
N ASP A 334 -18.13 -7.96 -7.51
CA ASP A 334 -17.83 -7.65 -6.11
C ASP A 334 -17.20 -6.25 -5.99
N GLY A 335 -17.63 -5.47 -4.99
CA GLY A 335 -17.07 -4.15 -4.71
C GLY A 335 -15.57 -4.15 -4.44
N ASN A 336 -15.02 -5.18 -3.77
CA ASN A 336 -13.55 -5.24 -3.59
C ASN A 336 -12.85 -5.51 -4.93
N GLN A 337 -13.35 -6.45 -5.73
CA GLN A 337 -12.82 -6.68 -7.07
C GLN A 337 -12.88 -5.40 -7.92
N PHE A 338 -13.99 -4.64 -7.85
CA PHE A 338 -14.18 -3.40 -8.60
C PHE A 338 -13.14 -2.32 -8.25
N ILE A 339 -12.84 -2.12 -6.96
CA ILE A 339 -11.89 -1.07 -6.53
C ILE A 339 -10.43 -1.53 -6.53
N LEU A 340 -10.18 -2.84 -6.41
CA LEU A 340 -8.83 -3.42 -6.33
C LEU A 340 -8.35 -4.00 -7.66
N SER A 341 -9.04 -3.75 -8.79
CA SER A 341 -8.56 -4.09 -10.13
C SER A 341 -8.85 -2.96 -11.12
N ASP A 342 -8.14 -2.95 -12.25
CA ASP A 342 -8.40 -2.09 -13.41
C ASP A 342 -9.27 -2.77 -14.48
N THR A 343 -9.68 -4.02 -14.22
CA THR A 343 -10.42 -4.87 -15.17
C THR A 343 -11.68 -4.16 -15.69
N GLU A 344 -12.32 -3.37 -14.84
CA GLU A 344 -13.54 -2.63 -15.14
C GLU A 344 -13.32 -1.31 -15.89
N GLU A 345 -12.08 -0.84 -16.02
CA GLU A 345 -11.70 0.46 -16.61
C GLU A 345 -11.42 0.36 -18.13
N HIS A 346 -11.34 -0.85 -18.68
CA HIS A 346 -11.01 -1.09 -20.09
C HIS A 346 -12.07 -0.59 -21.09
N GLY A 347 -13.34 -0.63 -20.70
CA GLY A 347 -14.44 -0.20 -21.57
C GLY A 347 -14.49 1.32 -21.77
N LYS A 348 -14.51 1.78 -23.02
CA LYS A 348 -14.56 3.21 -23.36
C LYS A 348 -15.95 3.82 -23.25
N GLU A 349 -17.01 3.03 -23.35
CA GLU A 349 -18.38 3.54 -23.34
C GLU A 349 -18.88 3.83 -21.91
N PRO A 350 -19.60 4.95 -21.69
CA PRO A 350 -20.32 5.20 -20.44
C PRO A 350 -21.31 4.10 -20.10
N ARG A 351 -21.47 3.82 -18.80
CA ARG A 351 -22.37 2.79 -18.28
C ARG A 351 -23.39 3.38 -17.32
N LYS A 352 -24.51 2.68 -17.15
CA LYS A 352 -25.38 2.83 -15.99
C LYS A 352 -25.01 1.77 -14.94
N ILE A 353 -24.46 2.22 -13.83
CA ILE A 353 -23.96 1.39 -12.73
C ILE A 353 -24.91 1.51 -11.55
N VAL A 354 -25.28 0.37 -10.96
CA VAL A 354 -25.97 0.33 -9.68
C VAL A 354 -25.04 -0.26 -8.63
N ILE A 355 -24.87 0.44 -7.52
CA ILE A 355 -24.06 0.00 -6.38
C ILE A 355 -25.01 -0.41 -5.28
N TYR A 356 -24.88 -1.64 -4.79
CA TYR A 356 -25.67 -2.16 -3.70
C TYR A 356 -24.81 -2.40 -2.45
N GLY A 357 -25.05 -1.64 -1.38
CA GLY A 357 -24.32 -1.76 -0.11
C GLY A 357 -24.10 -0.42 0.58
N GLY A 358 -24.00 -0.40 1.91
CA GLY A 358 -23.97 0.84 2.71
C GLY A 358 -22.63 1.17 3.39
N GLY A 359 -21.56 0.43 3.07
CA GLY A 359 -20.26 0.53 3.75
C GLY A 359 -19.25 1.45 3.07
N GLY A 360 -18.08 1.63 3.68
CA GLY A 360 -16.98 2.44 3.11
C GLY A 360 -16.49 1.94 1.74
N THR A 361 -16.49 0.63 1.50
CA THR A 361 -16.20 0.05 0.18
C THR A 361 -17.23 0.50 -0.87
N ALA A 362 -18.52 0.57 -0.52
CA ALA A 362 -19.55 1.05 -1.43
C ALA A 362 -19.38 2.54 -1.77
N ALA A 363 -18.95 3.35 -0.79
CA ALA A 363 -18.60 4.75 -1.03
C ALA A 363 -17.43 4.86 -2.02
N ALA A 364 -16.41 4.02 -1.89
CA ALA A 364 -15.30 3.96 -2.84
C ALA A 364 -15.73 3.48 -4.23
N CYS A 365 -16.62 2.48 -4.32
CA CYS A 365 -17.23 2.06 -5.58
C CYS A 365 -18.00 3.21 -6.23
N TYR A 366 -18.71 4.04 -5.46
CA TYR A 366 -19.45 5.19 -6.00
C TYR A 366 -18.49 6.21 -6.61
N ARG A 367 -17.41 6.55 -5.90
CA ARG A 367 -16.38 7.45 -6.41
C ARG A 367 -15.76 6.92 -7.72
N LYS A 368 -15.23 5.69 -7.68
CA LYS A 368 -14.58 5.07 -8.84
C LYS A 368 -15.56 4.87 -10.00
N GLY A 369 -16.80 4.45 -9.72
CA GLY A 369 -17.86 4.32 -10.71
C GLY A 369 -18.18 5.65 -11.37
N PHE A 370 -18.28 6.73 -10.59
CA PHE A 370 -18.59 8.07 -11.11
C PHE A 370 -17.48 8.61 -12.02
N PHE A 371 -16.22 8.58 -11.56
CA PHE A 371 -15.07 9.11 -12.32
C PHE A 371 -14.54 8.15 -13.40
N GLY A 372 -14.84 6.86 -13.28
CA GLY A 372 -14.32 5.81 -14.17
C GLY A 372 -12.92 5.30 -13.83
N HIS A 373 -12.24 5.92 -12.86
CA HIS A 373 -10.94 5.53 -12.30
C HIS A 373 -10.84 6.03 -10.86
N ASP A 374 -9.80 5.63 -10.12
CA ASP A 374 -9.58 6.12 -8.73
C ASP A 374 -8.27 6.91 -8.55
N ILE A 375 -7.50 7.09 -9.62
CA ILE A 375 -6.24 7.85 -9.60
C ILE A 375 -6.50 9.34 -9.33
N ARG A 376 -5.96 9.86 -8.22
CA ARG A 376 -5.96 11.30 -7.85
C ARG A 376 -7.36 11.94 -7.82
N THR A 377 -8.38 11.17 -7.45
CA THR A 377 -9.78 11.62 -7.47
C THR A 377 -10.22 12.32 -6.17
N GLU A 378 -9.38 12.35 -5.14
CA GLU A 378 -9.69 12.86 -3.80
C GLU A 378 -10.09 14.34 -3.75
N ALA A 379 -9.66 15.12 -4.74
CA ALA A 379 -9.97 16.54 -4.88
C ALA A 379 -10.87 16.85 -6.10
N MET A 380 -11.27 15.82 -6.86
CA MET A 380 -12.12 16.00 -8.04
C MET A 380 -13.56 16.34 -7.64
N VAL A 381 -14.19 17.21 -8.43
CA VAL A 381 -15.57 17.65 -8.20
C VAL A 381 -16.53 16.71 -8.93
N PHE A 382 -17.65 16.36 -8.28
CA PHE A 382 -18.70 15.50 -8.83
C PHE A 382 -19.66 16.26 -9.76
N ASP A 383 -19.13 16.71 -10.88
CA ASP A 383 -19.86 17.40 -11.94
C ASP A 383 -19.94 16.56 -13.22
N LYS A 384 -20.65 17.09 -14.23
CA LYS A 384 -20.81 16.41 -15.52
C LYS A 384 -19.50 16.32 -16.31
N THR A 385 -18.53 17.19 -16.05
CA THR A 385 -17.24 17.22 -16.74
C THR A 385 -16.34 16.07 -16.30
N ASN A 386 -16.40 15.73 -15.01
CA ASN A 386 -15.65 14.61 -14.43
C ASN A 386 -16.42 13.28 -14.43
N GLN A 387 -17.69 13.28 -14.85
CA GLN A 387 -18.54 12.09 -14.84
C GLN A 387 -18.25 11.17 -16.03
N LYS A 388 -17.79 9.95 -15.76
CA LYS A 388 -17.68 8.87 -16.75
C LYS A 388 -18.96 8.07 -16.90
N ASN A 389 -19.58 7.67 -15.78
CA ASN A 389 -20.74 6.78 -15.76
C ASN A 389 -21.93 7.41 -15.04
N SER A 390 -23.13 6.94 -15.35
CA SER A 390 -24.32 7.20 -14.55
C SER A 390 -24.34 6.20 -13.38
N VAL A 391 -24.41 6.68 -12.15
CA VAL A 391 -24.30 5.83 -10.95
C VAL A 391 -25.50 6.04 -10.04
N ILE A 392 -26.08 4.94 -9.57
CA ILE A 392 -27.12 4.94 -8.53
C ILE A 392 -26.60 4.10 -7.37
N TRP A 393 -26.65 4.65 -6.16
CA TRP A 393 -26.17 4.01 -4.94
C TRP A 393 -27.34 3.67 -4.02
N ILE A 394 -27.53 2.37 -3.78
CA ILE A 394 -28.66 1.82 -3.03
C ILE A 394 -28.16 0.98 -1.86
N ALA A 395 -28.76 1.15 -0.68
CA ALA A 395 -28.46 0.32 0.48
C ALA A 395 -29.69 0.17 1.37
N LYS A 396 -29.68 -0.82 2.27
CA LYS A 396 -30.68 -0.91 3.34
C LYS A 396 -30.55 0.24 4.36
N GLN A 397 -29.31 0.70 4.58
CA GLN A 397 -28.91 1.80 5.45
C GLN A 397 -27.52 2.30 5.05
N PHE A 398 -27.19 3.56 5.38
CA PHE A 398 -25.90 4.20 5.03
C PHE A 398 -24.99 4.50 6.23
N GLU A 399 -25.41 4.16 7.45
CA GLU A 399 -24.68 4.46 8.70
C GLU A 399 -23.27 3.84 8.76
N LYS A 400 -23.01 2.79 7.96
CA LYS A 400 -21.73 2.08 7.91
C LYS A 400 -20.74 2.64 6.88
N ALA A 401 -21.08 3.71 6.16
CA ALA A 401 -20.21 4.29 5.15
C ALA A 401 -18.93 4.89 5.73
N GLY A 402 -18.96 5.24 7.02
CA GLY A 402 -17.88 5.91 7.74
C GLY A 402 -18.04 7.42 7.76
N THR A 403 -17.27 8.06 8.64
CA THR A 403 -17.28 9.52 8.87
C THR A 403 -16.09 10.24 8.22
N GLY A 404 -15.27 9.50 7.46
CA GLY A 404 -14.13 10.04 6.74
C GLY A 404 -14.52 10.96 5.60
N LYS A 405 -13.58 11.82 5.17
CA LYS A 405 -13.79 12.85 4.16
C LYS A 405 -14.27 12.28 2.83
N LEU A 406 -13.63 11.20 2.35
CA LEU A 406 -13.99 10.60 1.06
C LEU A 406 -15.39 9.97 1.08
N ALA A 407 -15.75 9.29 2.16
CA ALA A 407 -17.05 8.65 2.31
C ALA A 407 -18.18 9.68 2.48
N THR A 408 -17.98 10.68 3.32
CA THR A 408 -18.97 11.75 3.57
C THR A 408 -19.18 12.63 2.33
N THR A 409 -18.12 12.91 1.57
CA THR A 409 -18.22 13.63 0.29
C THR A 409 -19.04 12.81 -0.73
N ALA A 410 -18.77 11.52 -0.86
CA ALA A 410 -19.53 10.63 -1.74
C ALA A 410 -21.02 10.58 -1.36
N LEU A 411 -21.33 10.37 -0.07
CA LEU A 411 -22.70 10.31 0.44
C LEU A 411 -23.47 11.61 0.23
N SER A 412 -22.90 12.74 0.66
CA SER A 412 -23.56 14.04 0.56
C SER A 412 -23.84 14.42 -0.89
N THR A 413 -22.88 14.14 -1.78
CA THR A 413 -23.01 14.36 -3.22
C THR A 413 -24.05 13.45 -3.86
N ALA A 414 -24.00 12.14 -3.60
CA ALA A 414 -24.98 11.20 -4.14
C ALA A 414 -26.40 11.59 -3.71
N LYS A 415 -26.56 12.04 -2.46
CA LYS A 415 -27.83 12.56 -1.93
C LYS A 415 -28.28 13.83 -2.67
N SER A 416 -27.41 14.84 -2.81
CA SER A 416 -27.78 16.09 -3.48
C SER A 416 -28.12 15.90 -4.96
N ARG A 417 -27.59 14.86 -5.58
CA ARG A 417 -27.84 14.49 -6.98
C ARG A 417 -29.02 13.56 -7.19
N GLY A 418 -29.70 13.13 -6.11
CA GLY A 418 -30.81 12.16 -6.20
C GLY A 418 -30.36 10.76 -6.64
N GLU A 419 -29.09 10.43 -6.46
CA GLU A 419 -28.47 9.15 -6.83
C GLU A 419 -28.44 8.16 -5.65
N LEU A 420 -28.84 8.61 -4.44
CA LEU A 420 -28.84 7.80 -3.21
C LEU A 420 -30.25 7.31 -2.86
N MET A 421 -30.42 6.01 -2.62
CA MET A 421 -31.73 5.42 -2.27
C MET A 421 -31.63 4.38 -1.15
N GLU A 422 -32.62 4.36 -0.25
CA GLU A 422 -32.77 3.31 0.75
C GLU A 422 -33.75 2.23 0.28
N ALA A 423 -33.21 1.04 -0.03
CA ALA A 423 -34.00 -0.11 -0.46
C ALA A 423 -33.22 -1.43 -0.35
N GLU A 424 -33.96 -2.54 -0.34
CA GLU A 424 -33.45 -3.90 -0.40
C GLU A 424 -33.54 -4.44 -1.84
N LEU A 425 -32.44 -5.00 -2.34
CA LEU A 425 -32.44 -5.74 -3.61
C LEU A 425 -33.12 -7.11 -3.40
N ILE A 426 -34.18 -7.39 -4.17
CA ILE A 426 -34.97 -8.62 -4.04
C ILE A 426 -34.96 -9.50 -5.29
N LYS A 427 -34.58 -8.96 -6.46
CA LYS A 427 -34.48 -9.74 -7.70
C LYS A 427 -33.46 -9.14 -8.67
N ILE A 428 -32.78 -10.00 -9.41
CA ILE A 428 -31.92 -9.65 -10.55
C ILE A 428 -32.44 -10.45 -11.74
N GLU A 429 -32.76 -9.78 -12.85
CA GLU A 429 -33.15 -10.44 -14.10
C GLU A 429 -32.25 -9.99 -15.25
N PRO A 430 -31.44 -10.89 -15.83
CA PRO A 430 -30.75 -10.62 -17.08
C PRO A 430 -31.75 -10.46 -18.22
N LYS A 431 -31.59 -9.42 -19.03
CA LYS A 431 -32.46 -9.12 -20.17
C LYS A 431 -31.78 -9.51 -21.50
N PRO A 432 -32.55 -9.77 -22.57
CA PRO A 432 -32.01 -10.12 -23.89
C PRO A 432 -31.11 -9.04 -24.51
N ASN A 433 -31.26 -7.78 -24.08
CA ASN A 433 -30.43 -6.65 -24.50
C ASN A 433 -29.10 -6.56 -23.73
N SER A 434 -28.71 -7.64 -23.03
CA SER A 434 -27.52 -7.73 -22.18
C SER A 434 -27.48 -6.79 -20.97
N LYS A 435 -28.61 -6.17 -20.60
CA LYS A 435 -28.74 -5.38 -19.37
C LYS A 435 -29.29 -6.22 -18.22
N LEU A 436 -29.19 -5.68 -17.02
CA LEU A 436 -29.79 -6.24 -15.81
C LEU A 436 -30.99 -5.40 -15.42
N LEU A 437 -32.12 -6.04 -15.14
CA LEU A 437 -33.24 -5.42 -14.44
C LEU A 437 -33.16 -5.81 -12.97
N LEU A 438 -33.00 -4.80 -12.11
CA LEU A 438 -32.89 -4.95 -10.68
C LEU A 438 -34.21 -4.53 -10.03
N VAL A 439 -34.80 -5.40 -9.22
CA VAL A 439 -36.05 -5.11 -8.48
C VAL A 439 -35.72 -4.84 -7.03
N PHE A 440 -36.20 -3.72 -6.52
CA PHE A 440 -35.95 -3.25 -5.17
C PHE A 440 -37.25 -3.09 -4.39
N LYS A 441 -37.18 -3.34 -3.08
CA LYS A 441 -38.24 -3.08 -2.11
C LYS A 441 -37.80 -1.96 -1.17
N LYS A 442 -38.59 -0.88 -1.06
CA LYS A 442 -38.31 0.18 -0.07
C LYS A 442 -38.60 -0.31 1.35
N ASN A 443 -37.94 0.33 2.32
CA ASN A 443 -38.14 0.02 3.74
C ASN A 443 -39.57 0.33 4.24
N ASP A 444 -40.32 1.19 3.55
CA ASP A 444 -41.73 1.47 3.87
C ASP A 444 -42.64 0.35 3.30
N PRO A 445 -43.34 -0.42 4.16
CA PRO A 445 -44.21 -1.51 3.73
C PRO A 445 -45.40 -1.06 2.86
N LYS A 446 -45.71 0.24 2.80
CA LYS A 446 -46.78 0.79 1.95
C LYS A 446 -46.31 1.14 0.54
N VAL A 447 -45.00 1.14 0.29
CA VAL A 447 -44.45 1.54 -1.02
C VAL A 447 -44.18 0.30 -1.88
N PRO A 448 -44.72 0.23 -3.11
CA PRO A 448 -44.48 -0.90 -4.01
C PRO A 448 -43.00 -1.05 -4.36
N THR A 449 -42.66 -2.22 -4.90
CA THR A 449 -41.35 -2.48 -5.51
C THR A 449 -41.12 -1.54 -6.68
N PHE A 450 -39.85 -1.25 -6.96
CA PHE A 450 -39.45 -0.45 -8.13
C PHE A 450 -38.27 -1.10 -8.84
N ASP A 451 -38.17 -0.82 -10.13
CA ASP A 451 -37.22 -1.47 -11.00
C ASP A 451 -36.20 -0.49 -11.54
N ILE A 452 -34.94 -0.94 -11.65
CA ILE A 452 -33.86 -0.20 -12.28
C ILE A 452 -33.20 -1.10 -13.31
N GLU A 453 -33.29 -0.71 -14.58
CA GLU A 453 -32.44 -1.29 -15.61
C GLU A 453 -31.03 -0.67 -15.53
N CYS A 454 -29.99 -1.50 -15.52
CA CYS A 454 -28.59 -1.06 -15.49
C CYS A 454 -27.69 -1.95 -16.36
N ASP A 455 -26.50 -1.45 -16.68
CA ASP A 455 -25.49 -2.20 -17.39
C ASP A 455 -24.69 -3.10 -16.45
N GLN A 456 -24.39 -2.60 -15.25
CA GLN A 456 -23.51 -3.23 -14.27
C GLN A 456 -24.07 -3.08 -12.85
N LEU A 457 -24.05 -4.17 -12.08
CA LEU A 457 -24.33 -4.22 -10.66
C LEU A 457 -23.03 -4.44 -9.89
N ILE A 458 -22.72 -3.55 -8.95
CA ILE A 458 -21.61 -3.70 -8.00
C ILE A 458 -22.21 -4.02 -6.63
N TYR A 459 -21.90 -5.18 -6.06
CA TYR A 459 -22.37 -5.54 -4.71
C TYR A 459 -21.26 -5.39 -3.67
N SER A 460 -21.50 -4.62 -2.61
CA SER A 460 -20.53 -4.26 -1.58
C SER A 460 -21.16 -4.29 -0.19
N VAL A 461 -21.44 -5.51 0.27
CA VAL A 461 -22.40 -5.81 1.34
C VAL A 461 -21.74 -6.43 2.58
N GLY A 462 -20.44 -6.16 2.74
CA GLY A 462 -19.60 -6.66 3.84
C GLY A 462 -18.71 -7.83 3.42
N GLN A 463 -18.00 -8.39 4.40
CA GLN A 463 -17.11 -9.53 4.24
C GLN A 463 -17.70 -10.76 4.95
N ASP A 464 -17.30 -11.96 4.52
CA ASP A 464 -17.63 -13.23 5.15
C ASP A 464 -16.49 -13.68 6.06
N ASP A 465 -16.74 -13.68 7.36
CA ASP A 465 -15.77 -14.04 8.39
C ASP A 465 -15.72 -15.55 8.67
N LYS A 466 -16.62 -16.36 8.08
CA LYS A 466 -16.72 -17.80 8.32
C LYS A 466 -15.40 -18.54 8.10
N VAL A 467 -14.62 -18.14 7.08
CA VAL A 467 -13.33 -18.78 6.79
C VAL A 467 -12.36 -18.61 7.96
N THR A 468 -12.20 -17.38 8.45
CA THR A 468 -11.34 -17.08 9.60
C THR A 468 -11.83 -17.81 10.84
N ARG A 469 -13.15 -17.84 11.06
CA ARG A 469 -13.75 -18.56 12.20
C ARG A 469 -13.51 -20.05 12.16
N THR A 470 -13.64 -20.67 10.99
CA THR A 470 -13.35 -22.09 10.79
C THR A 470 -11.88 -22.40 11.06
N ILE A 471 -10.95 -21.59 10.54
CA ILE A 471 -9.50 -21.78 10.78
C ILE A 471 -9.19 -21.71 12.28
N CYS A 472 -9.88 -20.82 13.00
CA CYS A 472 -9.60 -20.54 14.42
C CYS A 472 -10.53 -21.28 15.38
N HIS A 473 -11.37 -22.21 14.92
CA HIS A 473 -12.51 -22.74 15.67
C HIS A 473 -12.16 -23.21 17.10
N GLU A 474 -11.06 -23.94 17.26
CA GLU A 474 -10.60 -24.43 18.58
C GLU A 474 -10.11 -23.32 19.52
N VAL A 475 -9.75 -22.16 18.97
CA VAL A 475 -9.25 -20.98 19.69
C VAL A 475 -10.33 -19.93 19.91
N GLU A 476 -11.44 -19.94 19.19
CA GLU A 476 -12.46 -18.88 19.29
C GLU A 476 -13.28 -18.89 20.58
N THR A 477 -13.34 -20.04 21.26
CA THR A 477 -14.19 -20.28 22.43
C THR A 477 -13.75 -19.48 23.66
N ASP A 478 -12.49 -19.06 23.74
CA ASP A 478 -11.89 -18.41 24.91
C ASP A 478 -11.21 -17.06 24.59
N LEU A 479 -11.63 -16.39 23.52
CA LEU A 479 -11.08 -15.08 23.16
C LEU A 479 -11.65 -13.93 24.01
N SER A 480 -10.78 -13.02 24.41
CA SER A 480 -11.09 -11.81 25.17
C SER A 480 -10.42 -10.59 24.55
N LEU A 481 -11.05 -9.42 24.69
CA LEU A 481 -10.40 -8.16 24.36
C LEU A 481 -9.28 -7.90 25.36
N ASN A 482 -8.10 -7.56 24.86
CA ASN A 482 -6.97 -7.14 25.65
C ASN A 482 -6.90 -5.61 25.67
N TYR A 483 -6.73 -5.04 26.85
CA TYR A 483 -6.66 -3.60 27.05
C TYR A 483 -5.33 -3.23 27.69
N ASP A 484 -4.85 -2.02 27.40
CA ASP A 484 -3.83 -1.43 28.25
C ASP A 484 -4.42 -0.91 29.56
N LYS A 485 -3.54 -0.49 30.47
CA LYS A 485 -3.93 0.06 31.77
C LYS A 485 -4.77 1.35 31.69
N ASN A 486 -4.82 2.00 30.53
CA ASN A 486 -5.52 3.26 30.29
C ASN A 486 -6.83 3.06 29.49
N GLY A 487 -7.22 1.81 29.23
CA GLY A 487 -8.47 1.48 28.54
C GLY A 487 -8.39 1.50 27.01
N MET A 488 -7.20 1.61 26.41
CA MET A 488 -7.01 1.40 24.97
C MET A 488 -7.08 -0.08 24.66
N VAL A 489 -7.98 -0.49 23.76
CA VAL A 489 -8.01 -1.87 23.25
C VAL A 489 -6.79 -2.13 22.37
N LEU A 490 -6.06 -3.21 22.65
CA LEU A 490 -4.79 -3.57 22.00
C LEU A 490 -4.95 -4.67 20.95
N ASN A 491 -5.72 -5.71 21.27
CA ASN A 491 -5.98 -6.86 20.40
C ASN A 491 -7.13 -7.69 20.97
N VAL A 492 -7.49 -8.75 20.25
CA VAL A 492 -8.28 -9.87 20.79
C VAL A 492 -7.32 -11.03 21.00
N SER A 493 -7.38 -11.73 22.13
CA SER A 493 -6.44 -12.82 22.44
C SER A 493 -7.10 -13.98 23.17
N SER A 494 -6.50 -15.16 23.01
CA SER A 494 -6.80 -16.35 23.82
C SER A 494 -6.55 -16.09 25.31
N ALA A 495 -7.09 -16.96 26.17
CA ALA A 495 -6.94 -16.85 27.62
C ALA A 495 -5.47 -16.85 28.07
N ASP A 496 -4.63 -17.66 27.43
CA ASP A 496 -3.19 -17.76 27.68
C ASP A 496 -2.36 -16.63 27.02
N LYS A 497 -2.99 -15.76 26.23
CA LYS A 497 -2.37 -14.65 25.49
C LYS A 497 -1.36 -15.08 24.42
N ASP A 498 -1.32 -16.35 24.05
CA ASP A 498 -0.41 -16.88 23.04
C ASP A 498 -0.96 -16.83 21.61
N VAL A 499 -2.28 -16.71 21.44
CA VAL A 499 -2.92 -16.42 20.15
C VAL A 499 -3.49 -15.01 20.19
N MET A 500 -2.97 -14.14 19.34
CA MET A 500 -3.36 -12.72 19.28
C MET A 500 -3.87 -12.36 17.90
N PHE A 501 -5.02 -11.70 17.84
CA PHE A 501 -5.66 -11.21 16.64
C PHE A 501 -5.55 -9.68 16.60
N PHE A 502 -5.05 -9.15 15.49
CA PHE A 502 -4.86 -7.71 15.29
C PHE A 502 -5.69 -7.17 14.13
N GLY A 503 -6.17 -5.93 14.27
CA GLY A 503 -6.84 -5.20 13.19
C GLY A 503 -8.07 -5.91 12.64
N ALA A 504 -8.10 -6.09 11.32
CA ALA A 504 -9.20 -6.77 10.63
C ALA A 504 -9.48 -8.19 11.15
N ALA A 505 -8.44 -8.96 11.49
CA ALA A 505 -8.61 -10.29 12.07
C ALA A 505 -9.29 -10.23 13.45
N ALA A 506 -8.94 -9.26 14.29
CA ALA A 506 -9.59 -9.04 15.59
C ALA A 506 -11.08 -8.72 15.42
N MET A 507 -11.39 -7.90 14.42
CA MET A 507 -12.77 -7.54 14.08
C MET A 507 -13.55 -8.73 13.50
N ALA A 508 -12.92 -9.67 12.78
CA ALA A 508 -13.61 -10.87 12.28
C ALA A 508 -14.09 -11.79 13.43
N VAL A 509 -13.26 -11.97 14.45
CA VAL A 509 -13.53 -12.93 15.55
C VAL A 509 -14.36 -12.33 16.70
N ARG A 510 -14.39 -10.99 16.85
CA ARG A 510 -15.14 -10.24 17.88
C ARG A 510 -15.63 -8.88 17.35
N GLU A 511 -16.42 -8.88 16.28
CA GLU A 511 -16.82 -7.65 15.56
C GLU A 511 -17.40 -6.58 16.48
N LYS A 512 -18.48 -6.90 17.21
CA LYS A 512 -19.25 -5.90 17.97
C LYS A 512 -18.42 -5.29 19.10
N GLU A 513 -17.79 -6.14 19.92
CA GLU A 513 -17.02 -5.72 21.07
C GLU A 513 -15.78 -4.93 20.64
N TYR A 514 -15.04 -5.44 19.65
CA TYR A 514 -13.82 -4.81 19.16
C TYR A 514 -14.10 -3.47 18.47
N MET A 515 -15.16 -3.40 17.64
CA MET A 515 -15.58 -2.15 17.02
C MET A 515 -15.97 -1.10 18.06
N HIS A 516 -16.78 -1.48 19.05
CA HIS A 516 -17.21 -0.56 20.10
C HIS A 516 -16.01 -0.04 20.91
N ALA A 517 -15.12 -0.94 21.35
CA ALA A 517 -13.93 -0.57 22.11
C ALA A 517 -12.96 0.32 21.31
N THR A 518 -12.73 -0.01 20.04
CA THR A 518 -11.85 0.79 19.18
C THR A 518 -12.43 2.16 18.92
N TRP A 519 -13.73 2.26 18.62
CA TRP A 519 -14.38 3.57 18.48
C TRP A 519 -14.32 4.38 19.75
N LYS A 520 -14.60 3.79 20.92
CA LYS A 520 -14.51 4.48 22.21
C LYS A 520 -13.13 5.12 22.39
N TRP A 521 -12.06 4.37 22.09
CA TRP A 521 -10.69 4.86 22.14
C TRP A 521 -10.45 6.00 21.14
N LEU A 522 -10.79 5.82 19.86
CA LEU A 522 -10.60 6.84 18.82
C LEU A 522 -11.29 8.17 19.18
N HIS A 523 -12.52 8.12 19.68
CA HIS A 523 -13.26 9.31 20.12
C HIS A 523 -12.61 9.97 21.34
N SER A 524 -12.14 9.19 22.32
CA SER A 524 -11.46 9.73 23.51
C SER A 524 -10.15 10.46 23.19
N GLU A 525 -9.51 10.11 22.07
CA GLU A 525 -8.24 10.67 21.60
C GLU A 525 -8.40 11.79 20.55
N ASN A 526 -9.64 12.20 20.26
CA ASN A 526 -10.01 13.13 19.19
C ASN A 526 -9.45 12.73 17.81
N ILE A 527 -9.36 11.43 17.53
CA ILE A 527 -8.86 10.94 16.26
C ILE A 527 -9.98 11.02 15.22
N GLY A 528 -9.68 11.66 14.08
CA GLY A 528 -10.67 12.01 13.05
C GLY A 528 -11.28 10.82 12.28
N GLY A 529 -12.33 11.10 11.52
CA GLY A 529 -13.19 10.08 10.89
C GLY A 529 -12.58 9.29 9.73
N ASP A 530 -11.39 9.65 9.24
CA ASP A 530 -10.70 8.91 8.17
C ASP A 530 -10.08 7.59 8.67
N VAL A 531 -10.17 7.31 9.97
CA VAL A 531 -9.78 6.03 10.55
C VAL A 531 -10.95 5.34 11.24
N GLY A 532 -10.89 4.01 11.30
CA GLY A 532 -11.90 3.21 12.00
C GLY A 532 -11.42 1.81 12.38
N PRO A 533 -12.24 1.04 13.10
CA PRO A 533 -11.91 -0.31 13.52
C PRO A 533 -11.47 -1.19 12.35
N GLY A 534 -10.41 -1.98 12.57
CA GLY A 534 -9.85 -2.87 11.56
C GLY A 534 -9.05 -2.19 10.44
N SER A 535 -9.04 -0.86 10.35
CA SER A 535 -8.19 -0.12 9.41
C SER A 535 -6.73 -0.07 9.87
N MET A 536 -5.81 0.26 8.94
CA MET A 536 -4.38 0.20 9.21
C MET A 536 -3.90 1.14 10.35
N PRO A 537 -4.27 2.43 10.41
CA PRO A 537 -3.67 3.33 11.39
C PRO A 537 -3.98 2.94 12.85
N PRO A 538 -5.24 2.67 13.24
CA PRO A 538 -5.58 2.15 14.56
C PRO A 538 -4.80 0.88 14.88
N THR A 539 -4.73 -0.06 13.93
CA THR A 539 -4.02 -1.32 14.11
C THR A 539 -2.53 -1.12 14.37
N ARG A 540 -1.89 -0.17 13.66
CA ARG A 540 -0.47 0.17 13.87
C ARG A 540 -0.22 0.78 15.25
N ALA A 541 -1.08 1.70 15.69
CA ALA A 541 -1.02 2.29 17.01
C ALA A 541 -1.24 1.24 18.11
N GLN A 542 -2.18 0.31 17.90
CA GLN A 542 -2.46 -0.80 18.80
C GLN A 542 -1.28 -1.77 18.94
N ILE A 543 -0.66 -2.17 17.83
CA ILE A 543 0.56 -2.99 17.85
C ILE A 543 1.69 -2.26 18.57
N LYS A 544 1.88 -0.97 18.30
CA LYS A 544 2.92 -0.17 18.94
C LYS A 544 2.70 -0.09 20.46
N CYS A 545 1.47 0.19 20.88
CA CYS A 545 1.10 0.25 22.29
C CYS A 545 1.25 -1.12 22.98
N TYR A 546 0.79 -2.19 22.34
CA TYR A 546 0.97 -3.57 22.82
C TYR A 546 2.44 -3.93 23.04
N ASN A 547 3.30 -3.61 22.07
CA ASN A 547 4.73 -3.85 22.16
C ASN A 547 5.39 -3.02 23.27
N PHE A 548 4.98 -1.75 23.42
CA PHE A 548 5.47 -0.89 24.50
C PHE A 548 5.17 -1.48 25.88
N TRP A 549 3.93 -1.92 26.12
CA TRP A 549 3.55 -2.57 27.38
C TRP A 549 4.22 -3.94 27.57
N SER A 550 4.69 -4.56 26.49
CA SER A 550 5.50 -5.78 26.52
C SER A 550 7.01 -5.52 26.65
N GLY A 551 7.42 -4.27 26.92
CA GLY A 551 8.81 -3.89 27.17
C GLY A 551 9.61 -3.42 25.94
N ILE A 552 8.99 -3.33 24.77
CA ILE A 552 9.64 -2.90 23.52
C ILE A 552 9.37 -1.41 23.29
N ASN A 553 10.38 -0.56 23.52
CA ASN A 553 10.23 0.89 23.36
C ASN A 553 10.12 1.30 21.88
N PRO A 554 9.17 2.19 21.52
CA PRO A 554 9.10 2.74 20.17
C PRO A 554 10.24 3.72 19.93
N THR A 555 10.72 3.79 18.69
CA THR A 555 11.72 4.79 18.27
C THR A 555 11.08 6.10 17.79
N SER A 556 9.79 6.08 17.49
CA SER A 556 8.99 7.27 17.13
C SER A 556 7.53 7.11 17.51
N ILE A 557 6.85 8.25 17.62
CA ILE A 557 5.41 8.33 17.87
C ILE A 557 4.73 9.17 16.80
N ASN A 558 3.61 8.72 16.26
CA ASN A 558 2.80 9.48 15.33
C ASN A 558 1.81 10.35 16.11
N ALA A 559 1.99 11.66 16.03
CA ALA A 559 1.22 12.66 16.76
C ALA A 559 -0.29 12.63 16.45
N ASN A 560 -0.71 12.06 15.32
CA ASN A 560 -2.11 12.05 14.87
C ASN A 560 -2.88 10.75 15.18
N ILE A 561 -2.22 9.67 15.59
CA ILE A 561 -2.89 8.36 15.78
C ILE A 561 -2.46 7.59 17.03
N ASP A 562 -1.24 7.77 17.53
CA ASP A 562 -0.79 7.05 18.73
C ASP A 562 -1.46 7.62 19.99
N SER A 563 -1.71 6.77 21.00
CA SER A 563 -2.40 7.19 22.22
C SER A 563 -1.65 8.29 22.97
N HIS A 564 -2.39 9.21 23.58
CA HIS A 564 -1.78 10.30 24.34
C HIS A 564 -0.86 9.76 25.44
N GLN A 565 -1.23 8.66 26.12
CA GLN A 565 -0.40 8.08 27.16
C GLN A 565 0.92 7.52 26.62
N LEU A 566 0.92 6.94 25.41
CA LEU A 566 2.14 6.50 24.76
C LEU A 566 3.03 7.69 24.38
N ILE A 567 2.44 8.80 23.90
CA ILE A 567 3.16 10.06 23.65
C ILE A 567 3.80 10.58 24.94
N ILE A 568 3.04 10.66 26.03
CA ILE A 568 3.53 11.11 27.34
C ILE A 568 4.73 10.28 27.77
N ASN A 569 4.60 8.94 27.76
CA ASN A 569 5.66 8.05 28.17
C ASN A 569 6.91 8.14 27.28
N TYR A 570 6.73 8.34 25.97
CA TYR A 570 7.83 8.51 25.04
C TYR A 570 8.62 9.79 25.31
N LEU A 571 7.92 10.91 25.53
CA LEU A 571 8.53 12.21 25.81
C LEU A 571 9.17 12.25 27.22
N ALA A 572 8.52 11.67 28.23
CA ALA A 572 9.08 11.58 29.57
C ALA A 572 10.38 10.75 29.59
N LYS A 573 10.44 9.63 28.85
CA LYS A 573 11.68 8.85 28.68
C LYS A 573 12.80 9.61 27.98
N ALA A 574 12.48 10.66 27.24
CA ALA A 574 13.45 11.56 26.63
C ALA A 574 14.07 12.57 27.63
N GLY A 575 13.64 12.55 28.89
CA GLY A 575 14.07 13.48 29.93
C GLY A 575 13.31 14.82 29.92
N ILE A 576 12.13 14.86 29.29
CA ILE A 576 11.27 16.07 29.28
C ILE A 576 10.41 16.07 30.54
N ASP A 577 10.31 17.24 31.19
CA ASP A 577 9.47 17.45 32.37
C ASP A 577 8.01 17.03 32.14
N GLU A 578 7.45 16.25 33.07
CA GLU A 578 6.11 15.66 32.93
C GLU A 578 5.01 16.72 32.79
N THR A 579 5.15 17.87 33.44
CA THR A 579 4.17 18.97 33.36
C THR A 579 4.16 19.59 31.97
N VAL A 580 5.35 19.78 31.38
CA VAL A 580 5.49 20.28 30.00
C VAL A 580 4.91 19.27 29.02
N VAL A 581 5.19 17.98 29.22
CA VAL A 581 4.65 16.90 28.40
C VAL A 581 3.11 16.86 28.45
N ALA A 582 2.52 16.97 29.64
CA ALA A 582 1.07 16.98 29.81
C ALA A 582 0.41 18.14 29.04
N HIS A 583 0.90 19.37 29.21
CA HIS A 583 0.36 20.52 28.50
C HIS A 583 0.53 20.43 26.97
N PHE A 584 1.68 19.91 26.50
CA PHE A 584 1.88 19.67 25.07
C PHE A 584 0.85 18.67 24.51
N VAL A 585 0.61 17.59 25.24
CA VAL A 585 -0.32 16.54 24.83
C VAL A 585 -1.77 17.02 24.84
N ASP A 586 -2.18 17.82 25.82
CA ASP A 586 -3.51 18.43 25.86
C ASP A 586 -3.76 19.34 24.64
N ASP A 587 -2.80 20.20 24.32
CA ASP A 587 -2.85 21.05 23.13
C ASP A 587 -2.86 20.22 21.84
N LEU A 588 -2.06 19.14 21.77
CA LEU A 588 -2.03 18.23 20.63
C LEU A 588 -3.38 17.53 20.43
N LEU A 589 -4.03 17.08 21.50
CA LEU A 589 -5.35 16.48 21.45
C LEU A 589 -6.42 17.46 20.94
N GLN A 590 -6.32 18.74 21.26
CA GLN A 590 -7.19 19.76 20.65
C GLN A 590 -6.85 19.98 19.18
N ALA A 591 -5.56 20.06 18.85
CA ALA A 591 -5.10 20.24 17.47
C ALA A 591 -5.55 19.10 16.55
N ARG A 592 -5.65 17.86 17.03
CA ARG A 592 -6.19 16.73 16.24
C ARG A 592 -7.60 16.98 15.69
N LYS A 593 -8.41 17.81 16.35
CA LYS A 593 -9.77 18.16 15.90
C LYS A 593 -9.79 19.04 14.65
N SER A 594 -8.64 19.58 14.20
CA SER A 594 -8.60 20.48 13.05
C SER A 594 -9.04 19.83 11.73
N SER A 595 -8.94 18.50 11.62
CA SER A 595 -9.38 17.77 10.42
C SER A 595 -9.71 16.31 10.73
N THR A 596 -10.34 15.61 9.77
CA THR A 596 -10.54 14.16 9.83
C THR A 596 -9.23 13.35 9.84
N CYS A 597 -8.11 14.01 9.54
CA CYS A 597 -6.77 13.45 9.42
C CYS A 597 -5.83 13.80 10.60
N GLY A 598 -6.32 14.56 11.58
CA GLY A 598 -5.53 15.10 12.68
C GLY A 598 -4.96 16.50 12.41
N ALA A 599 -3.91 16.85 13.15
CA ALA A 599 -3.19 18.11 13.05
C ALA A 599 -2.23 18.12 11.84
N SER A 600 -2.06 19.28 11.20
CA SER A 600 -1.06 19.46 10.14
C SER A 600 0.36 19.48 10.69
N HIS A 601 1.35 19.27 9.82
CA HIS A 601 2.77 19.38 10.17
C HIS A 601 3.09 20.74 10.81
N SER A 602 2.61 21.84 10.21
CA SER A 602 2.77 23.22 10.72
C SER A 602 2.23 23.39 12.14
N ILE A 603 1.01 22.91 12.40
CA ILE A 603 0.41 22.97 13.73
C ILE A 603 1.25 22.18 14.75
N ILE A 604 1.69 20.97 14.40
CA ILE A 604 2.51 20.15 15.30
C ILE A 604 3.84 20.85 15.60
N LEU A 605 4.48 21.46 14.59
CA LEU A 605 5.72 22.20 14.74
C LEU A 605 5.55 23.42 15.67
N ASP A 606 4.46 24.16 15.53
CA ASP A 606 4.16 25.31 16.38
C ASP A 606 3.87 24.89 17.82
N LEU A 607 3.22 23.74 18.04
CA LEU A 607 3.06 23.17 19.37
C LEU A 607 4.40 22.79 19.99
N LEU A 608 5.31 22.15 19.23
CA LEU A 608 6.66 21.84 19.72
C LEU A 608 7.41 23.12 20.14
N ARG A 609 7.30 24.20 19.36
CA ARG A 609 7.91 25.50 19.70
C ARG A 609 7.26 26.15 20.93
N LYS A 610 5.92 26.16 21.00
CA LYS A 610 5.14 26.69 22.13
C LYS A 610 5.59 26.08 23.46
N HIS A 611 5.81 24.77 23.46
CA HIS A 611 6.22 24.00 24.64
C HIS A 611 7.74 23.83 24.78
N LYS A 612 8.54 24.49 23.94
CA LYS A 612 10.03 24.44 23.93
C LYS A 612 10.60 23.02 23.76
N LEU A 613 9.87 22.14 23.07
CA LEU A 613 10.25 20.76 22.78
C LEU A 613 11.03 20.62 21.46
N ASP A 614 10.95 21.63 20.60
CA ASP A 614 11.57 21.66 19.26
C ASP A 614 13.09 21.50 19.27
N ARG A 615 13.76 21.71 20.41
CA ARG A 615 15.20 21.46 20.56
C ARG A 615 15.55 19.97 20.71
N MET A 616 14.64 19.17 21.28
CA MET A 616 14.85 17.75 21.57
C MET A 616 14.09 16.84 20.62
N ILE A 617 12.94 17.30 20.14
CA ILE A 617 12.02 16.54 19.31
C ILE A 617 12.02 17.12 17.90
N GLY A 618 12.21 16.27 16.91
CA GLY A 618 12.01 16.56 15.49
C GLY A 618 10.73 15.91 14.97
N ILE A 619 10.30 16.36 13.80
CA ILE A 619 9.22 15.72 13.04
C ILE A 619 9.84 15.04 11.82
N LYS A 620 9.59 13.74 11.65
CA LYS A 620 9.90 12.97 10.44
C LYS A 620 8.63 12.77 9.62
N GLY A 621 8.69 13.04 8.32
CA GLY A 621 7.49 13.08 7.47
C GLY A 621 6.51 14.13 7.98
N HIS A 622 5.22 13.81 7.98
CA HIS A 622 4.16 14.77 8.35
C HIS A 622 3.90 14.89 9.86
N ALA A 623 4.01 13.80 10.62
CA ALA A 623 3.48 13.77 11.98
C ALA A 623 4.27 12.90 12.97
N HIS A 624 5.40 12.31 12.57
CA HIS A 624 6.15 11.43 13.47
C HIS A 624 7.15 12.20 14.32
N LEU A 625 6.89 12.25 15.63
CA LEU A 625 7.79 12.75 16.64
C LEU A 625 8.96 11.77 16.82
N VAL A 626 10.18 12.28 16.70
CA VAL A 626 11.43 11.55 16.88
C VAL A 626 12.38 12.34 17.76
N LEU A 627 13.18 11.65 18.58
CA LEU A 627 14.31 12.30 19.27
C LEU A 627 15.32 12.80 18.23
N LYS A 628 15.73 14.06 18.36
CA LYS A 628 16.87 14.59 17.61
C LYS A 628 18.12 13.90 18.13
N THR A 629 18.87 13.24 17.25
CA THR A 629 20.21 12.76 17.60
C THR A 629 21.10 13.98 17.86
N MET A 630 21.71 14.04 19.05
CA MET A 630 22.76 15.00 19.33
C MET A 630 24.05 14.58 18.60
N ASP A 631 24.08 14.72 17.28
CA ASP A 631 25.32 14.65 16.52
C ASP A 631 25.81 16.07 16.27
N GLY A 632 26.88 16.47 17.00
CA GLY A 632 27.62 17.69 16.68
C GLY A 632 28.33 18.34 17.85
N ASN A 633 29.40 17.71 18.33
CA ASN A 633 30.49 18.41 18.99
C ASN A 633 30.91 19.61 18.11
N PRO A 634 30.91 20.86 18.59
CA PRO A 634 31.33 22.01 17.78
C PRO A 634 32.86 22.08 17.78
N LYS A 635 33.52 21.46 16.77
CA LYS A 635 34.81 21.91 16.18
C LYS A 635 35.36 20.92 15.13
N ALA A 636 36.05 21.49 14.14
CA ALA A 636 36.68 20.93 12.94
C ALA A 636 35.69 20.68 11.77
N GLY A 637 35.36 21.64 10.89
CA GLY A 637 36.22 22.65 10.29
C GLY A 637 36.68 22.20 8.89
N LYS A 638 35.78 22.30 7.90
CA LYS A 638 36.12 22.86 6.58
C LYS A 638 34.93 23.67 6.10
N HIS A 639 35.18 24.97 5.97
CA HIS A 639 34.32 25.99 5.42
C HIS A 639 33.80 25.56 4.04
N ASP A 640 32.49 25.68 3.84
CA ASP A 640 32.01 26.39 2.65
C ASP A 640 30.91 27.37 3.09
N THR A 641 31.39 28.55 3.43
CA THR A 641 30.60 29.77 3.60
C THR A 641 30.09 30.22 2.23
N GLY A 642 29.01 29.62 1.75
CA GLY A 642 28.19 30.13 0.67
C GLY A 642 26.95 30.81 1.24
N LYS A 643 27.02 32.14 1.39
CA LYS A 643 25.88 32.98 1.76
C LYS A 643 24.64 32.61 0.95
N SER A 644 23.50 32.49 1.63
CA SER A 644 22.19 32.52 1.00
C SER A 644 22.03 33.83 0.23
N THR A 645 22.14 33.79 -1.09
CA THR A 645 21.43 34.75 -1.94
C THR A 645 20.06 34.18 -2.23
N SER A 646 19.10 34.65 -1.44
CA SER A 646 17.74 34.84 -1.94
C SER A 646 17.77 35.69 -3.22
N GLN A 647 16.78 35.45 -4.08
CA GLN A 647 16.39 36.18 -5.30
C GLN A 647 17.00 35.69 -6.62
N LEU A 648 16.18 34.94 -7.37
CA LEU A 648 15.73 35.36 -8.70
C LEU A 648 14.52 34.54 -9.18
N LEU A 649 13.37 34.65 -8.50
CA LEU A 649 12.06 34.24 -9.02
C LEU A 649 10.91 35.17 -8.58
N SER A 650 11.17 36.47 -8.39
CA SER A 650 10.15 37.52 -8.14
C SER A 650 9.21 37.85 -9.33
N TRP A 651 9.00 36.91 -10.26
CA TRP A 651 8.26 37.10 -11.52
C TRP A 651 7.12 36.09 -11.66
N LEU A 652 7.13 35.03 -10.85
CA LEU A 652 5.99 34.14 -10.69
C LEU A 652 5.06 34.81 -9.69
N GLY A 653 3.92 35.30 -10.17
CA GLY A 653 2.90 35.93 -9.35
C GLY A 653 2.52 35.07 -8.14
N THR A 654 2.02 35.72 -7.10
CA THR A 654 1.63 35.13 -5.82
C THR A 654 0.55 34.05 -5.97
N GLN A 655 0.94 32.83 -6.35
CA GLN A 655 0.15 31.63 -6.13
C GLN A 655 0.73 30.90 -4.91
N ARG A 656 0.15 31.25 -3.75
CA ARG A 656 0.17 30.55 -2.45
C ARG A 656 1.23 29.43 -2.33
N GLU A 657 2.44 29.80 -1.95
CA GLU A 657 3.30 28.89 -1.20
C GLU A 657 2.69 28.75 0.21
N THR A 658 2.36 27.51 0.62
CA THR A 658 2.00 27.24 2.02
C THR A 658 3.29 26.98 2.81
N GLU A 659 3.28 27.30 4.11
CA GLU A 659 4.41 27.19 5.05
C GLU A 659 4.91 25.73 5.28
N ASP A 660 4.43 24.76 4.50
CA ASP A 660 4.69 23.32 4.63
C ASP A 660 5.93 22.82 3.86
N ALA A 661 6.77 23.73 3.32
CA ALA A 661 7.88 23.40 2.43
C ALA A 661 9.08 22.67 3.09
N SER A 662 9.09 22.47 4.42
CA SER A 662 10.22 21.88 5.16
C SER A 662 10.12 20.38 5.44
N ILE A 663 9.16 19.67 4.85
CA ILE A 663 8.92 18.25 5.16
C ILE A 663 10.03 17.37 4.57
N PHE A 664 10.66 16.55 5.41
CA PHE A 664 11.64 15.56 4.99
C PHE A 664 10.99 14.44 4.18
N ILE A 665 11.56 14.16 3.02
CA ILE A 665 11.11 13.13 2.10
C ILE A 665 12.18 12.05 2.11
N SER A 666 11.77 10.82 2.44
CA SER A 666 12.64 9.68 2.72
C SER A 666 13.88 9.64 1.80
N SER A 667 15.08 9.88 2.37
CA SER A 667 16.35 9.76 1.66
C SER A 667 16.83 8.31 1.70
N ALA A 668 16.61 7.56 0.62
CA ALA A 668 17.21 6.24 0.47
C ALA A 668 18.69 6.40 0.13
N THR A 669 19.57 6.37 1.13
CA THR A 669 21.01 6.22 0.89
C THR A 669 21.28 4.80 0.39
N ALA A 670 21.97 4.67 -0.75
CA ALA A 670 22.52 3.39 -1.17
C ALA A 670 23.36 2.80 -0.04
N ALA A 671 23.13 1.54 0.31
CA ALA A 671 23.99 0.83 1.25
C ALA A 671 25.42 0.89 0.72
N LYS A 672 26.37 1.32 1.55
CA LYS A 672 27.79 1.15 1.26
C LYS A 672 28.02 -0.36 1.15
N THR A 673 28.17 -0.87 -0.06
CA THR A 673 28.76 -2.18 -0.27
C THR A 673 30.16 -2.13 0.34
N SER A 674 30.46 -3.11 1.19
CA SER A 674 31.82 -3.36 1.64
C SER A 674 32.70 -3.47 0.39
N LYS A 675 33.81 -2.73 0.38
CA LYS A 675 34.90 -3.00 -0.57
C LYS A 675 35.29 -4.46 -0.40
N ASP A 676 35.09 -5.25 -1.46
CA ASP A 676 35.92 -6.38 -1.90
C ASP A 676 35.09 -7.32 -2.77
N THR A 677 35.15 -7.11 -4.09
CA THR A 677 35.49 -8.08 -5.15
C THR A 677 35.18 -7.44 -6.51
N VAL A 678 36.21 -6.91 -7.16
CA VAL A 678 36.18 -6.63 -8.60
C VAL A 678 36.52 -7.96 -9.28
N GLU A 679 35.51 -8.69 -9.75
CA GLU A 679 35.73 -9.76 -10.72
C GLU A 679 36.05 -9.10 -12.07
N LYS A 680 37.30 -9.27 -12.51
CA LYS A 680 37.73 -8.99 -13.88
C LYS A 680 37.15 -10.09 -14.78
N GLU A 681 36.22 -9.73 -15.65
CA GLU A 681 35.91 -10.54 -16.83
C GLU A 681 37.05 -10.38 -17.86
N GLU A 682 37.91 -11.39 -17.98
CA GLU A 682 38.88 -11.50 -19.07
C GLU A 682 38.20 -12.11 -20.31
N TYR A 683 38.03 -11.30 -21.35
CA TYR A 683 37.67 -11.77 -22.69
C TYR A 683 38.92 -12.32 -23.40
N ASN A 684 38.88 -13.61 -23.72
CA ASN A 684 39.80 -14.31 -24.61
C ASN A 684 39.79 -13.70 -26.03
N VAL A 685 40.94 -13.20 -26.47
CA VAL A 685 41.28 -13.09 -27.91
C VAL A 685 42.66 -13.71 -28.09
N GLN A 686 42.70 -14.87 -28.74
CA GLN A 686 43.92 -15.46 -29.28
C GLN A 686 44.40 -14.64 -30.48
N LEU A 687 45.68 -14.26 -30.48
CA LEU A 687 46.44 -14.03 -31.70
C LEU A 687 47.86 -14.55 -31.51
N ILE A 688 48.16 -15.59 -32.29
CA ILE A 688 49.43 -16.28 -32.47
C ILE A 688 50.44 -15.32 -33.14
N THR A 689 51.67 -15.25 -32.64
CA THR A 689 52.90 -15.52 -33.42
C THR A 689 54.15 -15.56 -32.55
N GLU A 690 54.98 -16.56 -32.85
CA GLU A 690 56.28 -16.93 -32.27
C GLU A 690 57.36 -15.83 -32.38
N ILE A 691 58.43 -15.93 -31.57
CA ILE A 691 59.79 -16.32 -32.00
C ILE A 691 60.87 -15.87 -30.96
N ARG A 692 61.71 -16.85 -30.55
CA ARG A 692 63.08 -16.81 -29.95
C ARG A 692 63.20 -16.37 -28.48
N SER A 693 63.86 -17.08 -27.57
CA SER A 693 64.90 -18.13 -27.67
C SER A 693 64.73 -19.14 -26.54
#